data_AF-A0A8C4NQY7-F1
#
_entry.id   AF-A0A8C4NQY7-F1
#
_cell.length_a   1.000
_cell.length_b   1.000
_cell.length_c   1.000
_cell.angle_alpha   90.00
_cell.angle_beta   90.00
_cell.angle_gamma   90.00
#
_symmetry.space_group_name_H-M   'P 1'
#
loop_
_entity.id
_entity.type
_entity.pdbx_description
1 polymer ?
#
loop_
_entity_poly.entity_id
_entity_poly.type
_entity_poly.pdbx_seq_one_letter_code
_entity_poly.pdbx_strand_id
1 'polypeptide(L)'
;MLWPEPGNHSFYFLAVVNMVFSLFFYSVYVPLLHANITPAYINTYAFSHTFSRDLHGRCYICSHRPGGLTLQSGASGSPRSLPLPQRLGALGRRQELINDNARSAGGEEPRLAREHRCRVTMVPLLFLVATTTTSNSTGNGNKTQENVKSSNNHILPIVLVLSLLLLIIVLLAWYFLRLKNQRKAVVTTVDKKIPNGILEEQEQQTVVLLPRSPSASKTYLPLPVDQLEEEYRLRSADDGKLFREEYNSLPGGNAQGTYEEANKEDNKEKNRYPNILPYDHSRVVLSQLDGNPCSDYVNASYIDGFTEKNKFIGAQGPKEDTAADFWRMIWEQKVATVVMLTNLKERKEDKCYQYWPDQGCWTYGNVRVAVEDFTVLVDYTIRKFCIQYQATDAAKTPRLVTQLHFTSWPDFGVPFSPIGMLKFLKKVKVVNPSFSGPIVVHCSAGVGRTGTFVVIDAMIDMMHAEQKIDVFGFVSKIREQRSQLVQTDMQYSFIYQALLEYYLYGDTELDVSSLEGHLHKLHNTFADGDRVGLEEEFKKLTNMRIMKENMRTGNLPANMKKNRVLQIIPYDFNRVILSMRRGQEFTDYINASFIDGYRQKDYFIATQGPLSHTVEDFWRMVWEWKCHSIVMLTELQEREQDKCYQYWPTEDTITHGDYTVELKGDTLCDTFSLRDLVLTFVPEKQTRVIRHFHFHGWPEVGIPAEGKGMIDIIASVQRQQQQSGNHPIVVHCSAGAGRTGTFIALSNILERVKAEGLLDVFQTVKSLRMQRPHMVQTVEQYDFCYRVVQDFVDIFSDYANFK
;
A
#
# COMPACT_ATOMS: atom_id res chain seq x y z
N MET A 1 68.87 -7.08 -36.17
CA MET A 1 69.20 -6.75 -34.77
C MET A 1 68.19 -5.71 -34.31
N LEU A 2 67.52 -5.77 -33.16
CA LEU A 2 67.46 -6.73 -32.08
C LEU A 2 66.22 -6.31 -31.23
N TRP A 3 65.36 -7.28 -30.95
CA TRP A 3 64.29 -7.35 -29.91
C TRP A 3 62.92 -6.65 -30.09
N PRO A 4 61.82 -7.43 -30.02
CA PRO A 4 60.42 -6.98 -29.94
C PRO A 4 59.89 -6.98 -28.49
N GLU A 5 58.91 -6.12 -28.19
CA GLU A 5 58.18 -6.10 -26.90
C GLU A 5 56.85 -6.89 -26.94
N PRO A 6 56.37 -7.41 -25.78
CA PRO A 6 55.47 -8.56 -25.76
C PRO A 6 53.98 -8.22 -25.55
N GLY A 7 53.15 -8.94 -26.30
CA GLY A 7 52.40 -10.03 -25.68
C GLY A 7 50.96 -9.75 -25.21
N ASN A 8 50.05 -9.73 -26.18
CA ASN A 8 48.64 -10.07 -26.06
C ASN A 8 48.42 -11.44 -25.36
N HIS A 9 48.18 -11.44 -24.04
CA HIS A 9 47.84 -12.68 -23.30
C HIS A 9 46.48 -12.67 -22.59
N SER A 10 45.71 -11.58 -22.64
CA SER A 10 44.42 -11.52 -21.93
C SER A 10 43.23 -12.08 -22.73
N PHE A 11 43.26 -11.99 -24.06
CA PHE A 11 42.13 -12.41 -24.92
C PHE A 11 42.05 -13.94 -25.14
N TYR A 12 43.19 -14.63 -25.20
CA TYR A 12 43.21 -16.10 -25.37
C TYR A 12 42.81 -16.86 -24.09
N PHE A 13 43.03 -16.27 -22.90
CA PHE A 13 42.67 -16.92 -21.65
C PHE A 13 41.15 -16.92 -21.40
N LEU A 14 40.46 -15.84 -21.77
CA LEU A 14 39.01 -15.73 -21.60
C LEU A 14 38.21 -16.60 -22.58
N ALA A 15 38.73 -16.80 -23.80
CA ALA A 15 38.14 -17.68 -24.80
C ALA A 15 38.27 -19.17 -24.43
N VAL A 16 39.42 -19.58 -23.88
CA VAL A 16 39.64 -20.96 -23.43
C VAL A 16 38.83 -21.29 -22.17
N VAL A 17 38.65 -20.33 -21.25
CA VAL A 17 37.83 -20.53 -20.04
C VAL A 17 36.34 -20.67 -20.37
N ASN A 18 35.81 -19.90 -21.33
CA ASN A 18 34.41 -20.02 -21.76
C ASN A 18 34.12 -21.30 -22.55
N MET A 19 35.09 -21.79 -23.33
CA MET A 19 34.96 -23.05 -24.07
C MET A 19 34.98 -24.27 -23.14
N VAL A 20 35.81 -24.24 -22.08
CA VAL A 20 35.88 -25.31 -21.06
C VAL A 20 34.63 -25.31 -20.16
N PHE A 21 34.07 -24.15 -19.80
CA PHE A 21 32.81 -24.07 -19.05
C PHE A 21 31.61 -24.58 -19.85
N SER A 22 31.57 -24.31 -21.16
CA SER A 22 30.48 -24.78 -22.03
C SER A 22 30.52 -26.30 -22.26
N LEU A 23 31.73 -26.90 -22.36
CA LEU A 23 31.90 -28.36 -22.47
C LEU A 23 31.58 -29.10 -21.16
N PHE A 24 31.81 -28.49 -20.00
CA PHE A 24 31.49 -29.08 -18.69
C PHE A 24 29.97 -29.06 -18.38
N PHE A 25 29.26 -28.01 -18.82
CA PHE A 25 27.81 -27.89 -18.63
C PHE A 25 27.01 -28.87 -19.49
N TYR A 26 27.47 -29.16 -20.72
CA TYR A 26 26.79 -30.08 -21.65
C TYR A 26 27.02 -31.56 -21.34
N SER A 27 28.17 -31.94 -20.75
CA SER A 27 28.53 -33.35 -20.54
C SER A 27 27.95 -33.95 -19.24
N VAL A 28 27.67 -33.14 -18.22
CA VAL A 28 27.26 -33.62 -16.89
C VAL A 28 25.77 -33.43 -16.60
N TYR A 29 25.12 -32.41 -17.15
CA TYR A 29 23.73 -32.07 -16.77
C TYR A 29 22.65 -32.67 -17.68
N VAL A 30 23.00 -33.12 -18.89
CA VAL A 30 22.04 -33.64 -19.88
C VAL A 30 21.65 -35.13 -19.65
N PRO A 31 22.48 -36.03 -19.09
CA PRO A 31 22.06 -37.42 -18.89
C PRO A 31 21.16 -37.68 -17.66
N LEU A 32 21.06 -36.75 -16.70
CA LEU A 32 20.32 -36.95 -15.44
C LEU A 32 18.85 -36.52 -15.48
N LEU A 33 18.39 -35.93 -16.60
CA LEU A 33 17.00 -35.51 -16.79
C LEU A 33 16.17 -36.47 -17.66
N HIS A 34 16.77 -37.55 -18.18
CA HIS A 34 16.10 -38.49 -19.08
C HIS A 34 15.81 -39.88 -18.52
N ALA A 35 16.06 -40.13 -17.23
CA ALA A 35 15.74 -41.39 -16.57
C ALA A 35 14.87 -41.17 -15.33
N ASN A 36 13.60 -41.53 -15.46
CA ASN A 36 12.52 -41.63 -14.45
C ASN A 36 11.53 -40.47 -14.42
N ILE A 37 10.33 -40.68 -15.00
CA ILE A 37 9.06 -40.88 -14.27
C ILE A 37 7.88 -40.80 -15.25
N THR A 38 7.12 -41.91 -15.35
CA THR A 38 5.65 -41.98 -15.50
C THR A 38 5.21 -43.38 -15.02
N PRO A 39 3.95 -43.63 -14.61
CA PRO A 39 2.95 -42.76 -13.99
C PRO A 39 2.24 -43.43 -12.78
N ALA A 40 1.85 -42.70 -11.73
CA ALA A 40 0.83 -43.19 -10.78
C ALA A 40 0.20 -42.06 -9.94
N TYR A 41 -1.11 -41.89 -10.14
CA TYR A 41 -2.16 -41.39 -9.22
C TYR A 41 -1.75 -40.50 -8.04
N ILE A 42 -2.09 -39.21 -8.13
CA ILE A 42 -2.28 -38.34 -6.96
C ILE A 42 -3.68 -37.73 -7.01
N ASN A 43 -4.45 -38.08 -5.99
CA ASN A 43 -5.68 -37.43 -5.55
C ASN A 43 -5.47 -35.92 -5.40
N THR A 44 -6.39 -35.17 -5.99
CA THR A 44 -6.66 -33.77 -5.69
C THR A 44 -7.06 -33.61 -4.21
N TYR A 45 -6.15 -33.10 -3.38
CA TYR A 45 -6.51 -32.40 -2.14
C TYR A 45 -6.42 -30.91 -2.39
N ALA A 46 -7.60 -30.30 -2.48
CA ALA A 46 -7.82 -28.87 -2.57
C ALA A 46 -7.34 -28.18 -1.28
N PHE A 47 -6.53 -27.13 -1.42
CA PHE A 47 -6.34 -26.14 -0.36
C PHE A 47 -7.61 -25.29 -0.27
N SER A 48 -8.52 -25.75 0.59
CA SER A 48 -9.58 -24.95 1.18
C SER A 48 -8.94 -23.82 1.99
N HIS A 49 -9.00 -22.59 1.47
CA HIS A 49 -8.98 -21.41 2.33
C HIS A 49 -10.28 -21.38 3.13
N THR A 50 -10.19 -21.75 4.40
CA THR A 50 -11.30 -21.63 5.37
C THR A 50 -11.52 -20.13 5.63
N PHE A 51 -12.36 -19.52 4.81
CA PHE A 51 -13.18 -18.40 5.23
C PHE A 51 -14.20 -18.93 6.23
N SER A 52 -14.19 -18.41 7.46
CA SER A 52 -15.29 -18.65 8.39
C SER A 52 -16.54 -17.95 7.84
N ARG A 53 -17.42 -18.74 7.23
CA ARG A 53 -18.80 -18.39 6.90
C ARG A 53 -19.65 -18.82 8.09
N ASP A 54 -20.09 -17.86 8.89
CA ASP A 54 -21.35 -18.00 9.62
C ASP A 54 -22.46 -17.48 8.71
N LEU A 55 -23.32 -18.40 8.29
CA LEU A 55 -24.40 -18.18 7.34
C LEU A 55 -25.71 -18.60 8.02
N HIS A 56 -26.21 -17.79 8.95
CA HIS A 56 -27.62 -17.74 9.30
C HIS A 56 -28.06 -16.29 9.56
N GLY A 57 -28.47 -15.64 8.48
CA GLY A 57 -29.18 -14.36 8.52
C GLY A 57 -30.14 -14.31 7.34
N ARG A 58 -31.36 -14.84 7.54
CA ARG A 58 -32.48 -14.63 6.62
C ARG A 58 -32.84 -13.14 6.66
N CYS A 59 -32.51 -12.39 5.62
CA CYS A 59 -33.11 -11.07 5.41
C CYS A 59 -34.41 -11.23 4.62
N TYR A 60 -35.53 -10.94 5.28
CA TYR A 60 -36.82 -10.72 4.66
C TYR A 60 -36.76 -9.43 3.83
N ILE A 61 -37.05 -9.54 2.54
CA ILE A 61 -37.37 -8.40 1.67
C ILE A 61 -38.83 -8.02 1.94
N CYS A 62 -39.06 -6.85 2.55
CA CYS A 62 -40.35 -6.18 2.45
C CYS A 62 -40.39 -5.39 1.14
N SER A 63 -41.22 -5.87 0.22
CA SER A 63 -41.64 -5.18 -0.99
C SER A 63 -42.67 -4.09 -0.65
N HIS A 64 -42.44 -2.86 -1.10
CA HIS A 64 -43.54 -1.92 -1.32
C HIS A 64 -43.46 -1.33 -2.72
N ARG A 65 -44.43 -1.72 -3.56
CA ARG A 65 -44.90 -0.95 -4.70
C ARG A 65 -46.17 -0.19 -4.32
N PRO A 66 -46.46 0.96 -4.97
CA PRO A 66 -47.55 1.85 -4.62
C PRO A 66 -48.85 1.44 -5.32
N GLY A 67 -49.99 1.67 -4.64
CA GLY A 67 -51.33 1.60 -5.20
C GLY A 67 -52.21 2.60 -4.46
N GLY A 68 -52.71 3.61 -5.18
CA GLY A 68 -53.47 4.71 -4.62
C GLY A 68 -54.93 4.37 -4.32
N LEU A 69 -55.56 5.25 -3.55
CA LEU A 69 -56.93 5.75 -3.77
C LEU A 69 -57.23 6.85 -2.73
N THR A 70 -57.66 7.99 -3.28
CA THR A 70 -58.43 9.11 -2.73
C THR A 70 -59.14 8.92 -1.38
N LEU A 71 -59.03 9.91 -0.49
CA LEU A 71 -60.17 10.52 0.23
C LEU A 71 -59.79 11.82 0.99
N GLN A 72 -60.43 12.90 0.55
CA GLN A 72 -60.94 14.09 1.24
C GLN A 72 -60.40 14.55 2.61
N SER A 73 -59.97 15.83 2.60
CA SER A 73 -60.26 16.94 3.54
C SER A 73 -60.35 16.67 5.05
N GLY A 74 -59.48 17.36 5.81
CA GLY A 74 -59.69 17.60 7.24
C GLY A 74 -58.60 18.48 7.83
N ALA A 75 -58.90 19.75 8.04
CA ALA A 75 -58.00 20.76 8.55
C ALA A 75 -57.80 20.70 10.08
N SER A 76 -56.67 21.28 10.50
CA SER A 76 -56.44 22.05 11.74
C SER A 76 -56.22 21.31 13.08
N GLY A 77 -55.21 21.79 13.82
CA GLY A 77 -55.29 21.92 15.28
C GLY A 77 -54.27 21.16 16.14
N SER A 78 -53.05 21.71 16.22
CA SER A 78 -52.20 21.97 17.40
C SER A 78 -52.46 21.32 18.80
N PRO A 79 -51.43 21.24 19.68
CA PRO A 79 -51.15 20.14 20.61
C PRO A 79 -51.53 20.41 22.08
N ARG A 80 -51.53 19.36 22.93
CA ARG A 80 -50.80 19.29 24.23
C ARG A 80 -51.20 18.09 25.13
N SER A 81 -50.16 17.57 25.79
CA SER A 81 -50.08 16.99 27.16
C SER A 81 -50.82 15.69 27.56
N LEU A 82 -50.00 14.67 27.91
CA LEU A 82 -50.00 13.72 29.07
C LEU A 82 -51.15 13.82 30.11
N PRO A 83 -51.49 12.77 30.94
CA PRO A 83 -50.73 11.56 31.33
C PRO A 83 -51.56 10.22 31.47
N LEU A 84 -50.87 9.14 31.88
CA LEU A 84 -51.31 7.82 32.42
C LEU A 84 -52.63 7.81 33.24
N PRO A 85 -53.42 6.69 33.33
CA PRO A 85 -53.06 5.58 34.26
C PRO A 85 -53.60 4.14 33.97
N GLN A 86 -52.97 3.21 34.72
CA GLN A 86 -53.34 1.84 35.15
C GLN A 86 -54.78 1.29 34.93
N ARG A 87 -54.90 -0.01 34.58
CA ARG A 87 -55.36 -1.13 35.46
C ARG A 87 -55.84 -2.39 34.71
N LEU A 88 -55.35 -3.54 35.18
CA LEU A 88 -56.03 -4.84 35.51
C LEU A 88 -56.73 -5.71 34.45
N GLY A 89 -56.46 -7.03 34.56
CA GLY A 89 -57.37 -8.13 34.20
C GLY A 89 -56.74 -9.15 33.22
N ALA A 90 -55.91 -10.11 33.63
CA ALA A 90 -56.21 -11.37 34.33
C ALA A 90 -56.65 -12.55 33.42
N LEU A 91 -55.99 -13.69 33.69
CA LEU A 91 -56.43 -15.09 33.58
C LEU A 91 -56.34 -15.85 32.24
N GLY A 92 -55.61 -16.97 32.30
CA GLY A 92 -55.65 -18.05 31.30
C GLY A 92 -54.52 -19.08 31.42
N ARG A 93 -54.39 -19.76 32.57
CA ARG A 93 -53.54 -20.95 32.76
C ARG A 93 -54.01 -22.13 31.90
N ARG A 94 -53.08 -22.94 31.39
CA ARG A 94 -53.17 -24.42 31.39
C ARG A 94 -51.78 -25.04 31.37
N GLN A 95 -51.62 -26.06 32.21
CA GLN A 95 -50.39 -26.79 32.57
C GLN A 95 -50.70 -28.31 32.50
N GLU A 96 -49.63 -29.12 32.53
CA GLU A 96 -49.53 -30.58 32.77
C GLU A 96 -49.85 -31.52 31.57
N LEU A 97 -49.23 -32.68 31.35
CA LEU A 97 -48.39 -33.65 32.13
C LEU A 97 -47.31 -34.27 31.19
N ILE A 98 -46.07 -34.63 31.56
CA ILE A 98 -45.50 -35.77 32.34
C ILE A 98 -45.93 -37.19 31.90
N ASN A 99 -45.00 -38.00 31.33
CA ASN A 99 -44.62 -39.35 31.85
C ASN A 99 -43.48 -40.03 31.03
N ASP A 100 -42.32 -40.18 31.69
CA ASP A 100 -41.49 -41.35 32.00
C ASP A 100 -41.37 -42.65 31.16
N ASN A 101 -40.11 -43.16 31.27
CA ASN A 101 -39.57 -44.55 31.30
C ASN A 101 -38.91 -45.12 30.02
N ALA A 102 -37.82 -45.93 30.04
CA ALA A 102 -36.73 -46.25 30.99
C ALA A 102 -35.77 -47.31 30.36
N ARG A 103 -34.55 -47.44 30.91
CA ARG A 103 -33.59 -48.61 30.97
C ARG A 103 -32.69 -48.94 29.76
N SER A 104 -31.46 -49.48 29.89
CA SER A 104 -30.42 -49.60 30.96
C SER A 104 -29.20 -50.38 30.42
N ALA A 105 -28.08 -50.36 31.18
CA ALA A 105 -26.85 -51.20 31.14
C ALA A 105 -25.67 -50.61 30.35
N GLY A 106 -24.42 -50.48 30.83
CA GLY A 106 -23.73 -50.90 32.07
C GLY A 106 -22.28 -51.29 31.73
N GLY A 107 -21.26 -50.83 32.48
CA GLY A 107 -19.89 -51.41 32.44
C GLY A 107 -18.69 -50.45 32.47
N GLU A 108 -18.16 -50.27 33.69
CA GLU A 108 -16.77 -50.05 34.21
C GLU A 108 -15.56 -49.50 33.38
N GLU A 109 -14.73 -48.74 34.14
CA GLU A 109 -13.39 -48.12 33.96
C GLU A 109 -12.25 -49.05 33.43
N PRO A 110 -11.01 -48.59 33.04
CA PRO A 110 -10.21 -47.53 33.71
C PRO A 110 -9.27 -46.62 32.85
N ARG A 111 -8.70 -45.66 33.58
CA ARG A 111 -7.58 -44.72 33.33
C ARG A 111 -6.40 -45.24 32.48
N LEU A 112 -5.80 -44.38 31.62
CA LEU A 112 -4.39 -43.94 31.72
C LEU A 112 -4.04 -42.86 30.67
N ALA A 113 -3.23 -41.89 31.12
CA ALA A 113 -2.49 -40.94 30.30
C ALA A 113 -1.21 -41.58 29.69
N ARG A 114 -0.81 -41.18 28.48
CA ARG A 114 0.57 -40.74 28.17
C ARG A 114 0.79 -40.34 26.70
N GLU A 115 1.60 -39.30 26.58
CA GLU A 115 2.41 -38.88 25.43
C GLU A 115 3.15 -40.04 24.75
N HIS A 116 3.37 -39.96 23.43
CA HIS A 116 4.58 -40.49 22.84
C HIS A 116 5.04 -39.70 21.60
N ARG A 117 6.26 -39.16 21.74
CA ARG A 117 7.19 -38.74 20.69
C ARG A 117 7.36 -39.84 19.64
N CYS A 118 7.38 -39.46 18.36
CA CYS A 118 7.96 -40.29 17.31
C CYS A 118 9.37 -39.76 16.95
N ARG A 119 10.39 -40.54 17.30
CA ARG A 119 11.78 -40.38 16.86
C ARG A 119 11.89 -40.76 15.39
N VAL A 120 12.57 -39.96 14.57
CA VAL A 120 13.13 -40.40 13.30
C VAL A 120 14.61 -40.71 13.52
N THR A 121 14.94 -41.99 13.42
CA THR A 121 16.30 -42.54 13.46
C THR A 121 16.99 -42.33 12.11
N MET A 122 18.19 -41.75 12.13
CA MET A 122 19.11 -41.75 10.99
C MET A 122 19.70 -43.15 10.79
N VAL A 123 19.58 -43.69 9.58
CA VAL A 123 20.26 -44.92 9.15
C VAL A 123 21.47 -44.53 8.28
N PRO A 124 22.68 -45.05 8.54
CA PRO A 124 23.84 -44.82 7.69
C PRO A 124 23.81 -45.78 6.49
N LEU A 125 23.83 -45.24 5.26
CA LEU A 125 24.03 -46.04 4.05
C LEU A 125 25.50 -46.43 3.90
N LEU A 126 25.79 -47.69 4.20
CA LEU A 126 27.01 -48.40 3.85
C LEU A 126 27.01 -48.72 2.35
N PHE A 127 28.11 -48.37 1.68
CA PHE A 127 28.44 -48.81 0.32
C PHE A 127 28.66 -50.32 0.30
N LEU A 128 27.81 -51.05 -0.43
CA LEU A 128 28.01 -52.46 -0.77
C LEU A 128 28.33 -52.57 -2.26
N VAL A 129 29.59 -52.94 -2.53
CA VAL A 129 30.07 -53.35 -3.85
C VAL A 129 29.53 -54.76 -4.10
N ALA A 130 28.56 -54.88 -5.02
CA ALA A 130 28.07 -56.17 -5.50
C ALA A 130 28.57 -56.40 -6.93
N THR A 131 29.62 -57.21 -7.05
CA THR A 131 30.02 -57.86 -8.30
C THR A 131 28.98 -58.92 -8.65
N THR A 132 28.27 -58.77 -9.77
CA THR A 132 27.48 -59.85 -10.38
C THR A 132 27.81 -59.95 -11.87
N THR A 133 28.61 -60.96 -12.17
CA THR A 133 28.77 -61.57 -13.50
C THR A 133 27.52 -62.40 -13.83
N THR A 134 26.89 -62.16 -14.98
CA THR A 134 26.17 -63.21 -15.72
C THR A 134 26.37 -63.02 -17.22
N SER A 135 26.75 -64.13 -17.83
CA SER A 135 27.10 -64.38 -19.22
C SER A 135 25.87 -64.55 -20.11
N ASN A 136 25.99 -64.21 -21.41
CA ASN A 136 25.47 -65.08 -22.45
C ASN A 136 26.31 -64.97 -23.74
N SER A 137 26.53 -66.13 -24.34
CA SER A 137 27.54 -66.48 -25.32
C SER A 137 26.94 -66.73 -26.71
N THR A 138 27.76 -66.56 -27.74
CA THR A 138 27.86 -67.32 -29.00
C THR A 138 28.99 -66.65 -29.81
N GLY A 139 29.99 -67.28 -30.38
CA GLY A 139 30.41 -68.68 -30.44
C GLY A 139 31.67 -68.78 -31.31
N ASN A 140 32.42 -69.86 -31.09
CA ASN A 140 33.49 -70.48 -31.90
C ASN A 140 34.92 -69.91 -31.89
N GLY A 141 35.86 -70.77 -31.47
CA GLY A 141 37.19 -70.81 -32.09
C GLY A 141 38.39 -71.36 -31.31
N ASN A 142 38.33 -72.62 -30.85
CA ASN A 142 39.47 -73.55 -30.68
C ASN A 142 40.66 -73.29 -29.71
N LYS A 143 40.74 -74.22 -28.74
CA LYS A 143 41.88 -75.11 -28.39
C LYS A 143 43.13 -74.57 -27.66
N THR A 144 43.17 -74.98 -26.38
CA THR A 144 44.23 -75.69 -25.62
C THR A 144 45.50 -74.99 -25.12
N GLN A 145 45.63 -75.12 -23.79
CA GLN A 145 46.79 -75.41 -22.94
C GLN A 145 47.73 -74.27 -22.47
N GLU A 146 47.63 -74.05 -21.15
CA GLU A 146 48.73 -73.89 -20.18
C GLU A 146 49.87 -72.91 -20.53
N ASN A 147 49.90 -71.73 -19.90
CA ASN A 147 50.61 -71.56 -18.62
C ASN A 147 50.56 -70.12 -18.10
N VAL A 148 50.61 -70.04 -16.78
CA VAL A 148 50.55 -68.87 -15.92
C VAL A 148 51.74 -67.92 -16.14
N LYS A 149 51.47 -66.60 -16.27
CA LYS A 149 52.12 -65.56 -15.46
C LYS A 149 51.48 -64.17 -15.63
N SER A 150 50.78 -63.80 -14.54
CA SER A 150 50.96 -62.53 -13.82
C SER A 150 50.58 -61.22 -14.51
N SER A 151 49.30 -60.89 -14.35
CA SER A 151 48.75 -59.54 -14.20
C SER A 151 49.66 -58.59 -13.42
N ASN A 152 50.07 -57.48 -14.02
CA ASN A 152 50.43 -56.24 -13.30
C ASN A 152 50.21 -54.96 -14.14
N ASN A 153 49.41 -55.01 -15.22
CA ASN A 153 49.22 -53.88 -16.12
C ASN A 153 48.05 -52.94 -15.77
N HIS A 154 47.27 -53.25 -14.72
CA HIS A 154 46.17 -52.38 -14.27
C HIS A 154 46.46 -51.60 -12.98
N ILE A 155 47.55 -51.91 -12.26
CA ILE A 155 47.91 -51.17 -11.04
C ILE A 155 48.44 -49.77 -11.40
N LEU A 156 49.27 -49.65 -12.43
CA LEU A 156 49.84 -48.38 -12.86
C LEU A 156 48.80 -47.33 -13.29
N PRO A 157 47.79 -47.64 -14.14
CA PRO A 157 46.75 -46.68 -14.49
C PRO A 157 45.83 -46.35 -13.31
N ILE A 158 45.55 -47.29 -12.40
CA ILE A 158 44.75 -47.01 -11.19
C ILE A 158 45.52 -46.09 -10.24
N VAL A 159 46.82 -46.30 -10.05
CA VAL A 159 47.68 -45.42 -9.24
C VAL A 159 47.82 -44.04 -9.89
N LEU A 160 47.89 -43.95 -11.22
CA LEU A 160 47.88 -42.67 -11.94
C LEU A 160 46.56 -41.92 -11.80
N VAL A 161 45.42 -42.60 -11.90
CA VAL A 161 44.10 -41.99 -11.71
C VAL A 161 43.90 -41.55 -10.26
N LEU A 162 44.30 -42.36 -9.28
CA LEU A 162 44.23 -42.02 -7.86
C LEU A 162 45.17 -40.87 -7.50
N SER A 163 46.38 -40.83 -8.06
CA SER A 163 47.32 -39.72 -7.85
C SER A 163 46.86 -38.44 -8.54
N LEU A 164 46.23 -38.52 -9.73
CA LEU A 164 45.62 -37.36 -10.39
C LEU A 164 44.41 -36.83 -9.60
N LEU A 165 43.56 -37.72 -9.08
CA LEU A 165 42.46 -37.36 -8.17
C LEU A 165 42.98 -36.71 -6.89
N LEU A 166 44.05 -37.26 -6.30
CA LEU A 166 44.70 -36.66 -5.13
C LEU A 166 45.24 -35.27 -5.45
N LEU A 167 45.86 -35.09 -6.63
CA LEU A 167 46.40 -33.82 -7.08
C LEU A 167 45.30 -32.78 -7.31
N ILE A 168 44.16 -33.17 -7.89
CA ILE A 168 42.98 -32.33 -8.06
C ILE A 168 42.40 -31.95 -6.69
N ILE A 169 42.33 -32.88 -5.74
CA ILE A 169 41.87 -32.61 -4.37
C ILE A 169 42.81 -31.64 -3.67
N VAL A 170 44.13 -31.78 -3.84
CA VAL A 170 45.13 -30.87 -3.29
C VAL A 170 45.06 -29.49 -3.94
N LEU A 171 44.86 -29.40 -5.26
CA LEU A 171 44.68 -28.13 -5.97
C LEU A 171 43.38 -27.44 -5.60
N LEU A 172 42.28 -28.19 -5.43
CA LEU A 172 41.02 -27.68 -4.92
C LEU A 172 41.17 -27.23 -3.46
N ALA A 173 41.84 -28.01 -2.61
CA ALA A 173 42.14 -27.61 -1.24
C ALA A 173 43.02 -26.36 -1.19
N TRP A 174 44.02 -26.25 -2.07
CA TRP A 174 44.86 -25.06 -2.21
C TRP A 174 44.08 -23.86 -2.73
N TYR A 175 43.20 -24.06 -3.72
CA TYR A 175 42.30 -23.03 -4.25
C TYR A 175 41.32 -22.55 -3.17
N PHE A 176 40.72 -23.46 -2.41
CA PHE A 176 39.85 -23.14 -1.26
C PHE A 176 40.63 -22.51 -0.11
N LEU A 177 41.88 -22.91 0.16
CA LEU A 177 42.77 -22.27 1.15
C LEU A 177 43.19 -20.86 0.69
N ARG A 178 43.41 -20.66 -0.61
CA ARG A 178 43.74 -19.35 -1.20
C ARG A 178 42.52 -18.44 -1.21
N LEU A 179 41.32 -18.96 -1.51
CA LEU A 179 40.04 -18.27 -1.32
C LEU A 179 39.75 -17.97 0.14
N LYS A 180 40.12 -18.88 1.06
CA LYS A 180 39.99 -18.67 2.51
C LYS A 180 41.01 -17.67 3.04
N ASN A 181 42.22 -17.58 2.46
CA ASN A 181 43.21 -16.55 2.80
C ASN A 181 42.91 -15.19 2.17
N GLN A 182 42.34 -15.15 0.95
CA GLN A 182 41.81 -13.92 0.34
C GLN A 182 40.55 -13.42 1.08
N ARG A 183 39.65 -14.33 1.47
CA ARG A 183 38.56 -14.01 2.41
C ARG A 183 39.10 -13.58 3.76
N LYS A 184 40.13 -14.21 4.34
CA LYS A 184 40.74 -13.75 5.59
C LYS A 184 41.41 -12.39 5.45
N ALA A 185 42.02 -12.02 4.31
CA ALA A 185 42.58 -10.69 4.09
C ALA A 185 41.49 -9.60 3.99
N VAL A 186 40.32 -9.93 3.41
CA VAL A 186 39.14 -9.05 3.35
C VAL A 186 38.32 -9.07 4.66
N VAL A 187 38.41 -10.14 5.46
CA VAL A 187 37.71 -10.33 6.74
C VAL A 187 38.59 -9.96 7.95
N THR A 188 39.90 -9.73 7.78
CA THR A 188 40.74 -9.04 8.78
C THR A 188 40.59 -7.51 8.72
N THR A 189 39.89 -6.98 7.72
CA THR A 189 39.35 -5.61 7.73
C THR A 189 37.84 -5.57 7.96
N VAL A 190 37.15 -6.72 7.99
CA VAL A 190 35.70 -6.84 8.23
C VAL A 190 35.40 -8.11 9.05
N ASP A 191 35.44 -7.93 10.37
CA ASP A 191 34.89 -8.75 11.46
C ASP A 191 35.33 -10.21 11.77
N LYS A 192 35.70 -10.37 13.04
CA LYS A 192 35.86 -11.63 13.77
C LYS A 192 34.48 -12.20 14.20
N LYS A 193 34.28 -13.51 13.93
CA LYS A 193 33.47 -14.51 14.67
C LYS A 193 31.94 -14.71 14.38
N ILE A 194 31.63 -15.52 13.35
CA ILE A 194 30.91 -16.85 13.24
C ILE A 194 29.96 -17.34 14.39
N PRO A 195 29.17 -18.47 14.26
CA PRO A 195 27.90 -18.83 13.56
C PRO A 195 26.70 -19.19 14.50
N ASN A 196 25.51 -19.46 13.93
CA ASN A 196 24.32 -20.02 14.60
C ASN A 196 24.49 -21.49 15.09
N GLY A 197 23.96 -21.76 16.29
CA GLY A 197 23.60 -23.07 16.83
C GLY A 197 22.52 -22.91 17.91
N ILE A 198 21.42 -23.66 17.78
CA ILE A 198 20.15 -23.50 18.49
C ILE A 198 20.19 -24.07 19.92
N LEU A 199 19.90 -23.24 20.91
CA LEU A 199 19.14 -23.56 22.13
C LEU A 199 18.61 -22.22 22.68
N GLU A 200 17.28 -22.07 22.72
CA GLU A 200 16.58 -20.83 23.08
C GLU A 200 16.61 -20.59 24.59
N GLU A 201 17.45 -19.65 25.02
CA GLU A 201 17.28 -18.89 26.27
C GLU A 201 17.55 -17.41 25.95
N GLN A 202 16.54 -16.56 26.22
CA GLN A 202 16.61 -15.11 26.05
C GLN A 202 17.51 -14.50 27.13
N GLU A 203 18.70 -14.01 26.76
CA GLU A 203 19.46 -13.07 27.58
C GLU A 203 19.90 -11.84 26.77
N GLN A 204 19.28 -10.71 27.13
CA GLN A 204 19.84 -9.37 27.33
C GLN A 204 21.11 -9.01 26.53
N GLN A 205 20.96 -8.21 25.46
CA GLN A 205 22.05 -7.43 24.88
C GLN A 205 21.94 -5.95 25.27
N THR A 206 22.67 -5.61 26.33
CA THR A 206 23.05 -4.25 26.71
C THR A 206 23.93 -3.65 25.61
N VAL A 207 23.45 -2.63 24.91
CA VAL A 207 24.24 -1.90 23.91
C VAL A 207 25.27 -1.04 24.66
N VAL A 208 26.55 -1.40 24.56
CA VAL A 208 27.65 -0.58 25.07
C VAL A 208 27.83 0.64 24.16
N LEU A 209 27.43 1.81 24.65
CA LEU A 209 27.66 3.10 24.02
C LEU A 209 29.17 3.43 24.09
N LEU A 210 29.85 3.48 22.95
CA LEU A 210 31.17 4.10 22.87
C LEU A 210 31.02 5.62 23.02
N PRO A 211 31.90 6.31 23.79
CA PRO A 211 31.85 7.77 23.92
C PRO A 211 32.08 8.44 22.56
N ARG A 212 31.12 9.26 22.14
CA ARG A 212 31.22 10.10 20.93
C ARG A 212 32.34 11.12 21.09
N SER A 213 33.24 11.20 20.12
CA SER A 213 34.11 12.36 19.94
C SER A 213 33.23 13.59 19.61
N PRO A 214 33.41 14.74 20.28
CA PRO A 214 32.62 15.93 19.98
C PRO A 214 33.09 16.53 18.66
N SER A 215 32.34 16.30 17.58
CA SER A 215 32.44 17.14 16.38
C SER A 215 31.92 18.53 16.76
N ALA A 216 32.62 19.59 16.34
CA ALA A 216 32.18 20.97 16.53
C ALA A 216 30.68 21.12 16.22
N SER A 217 29.90 21.65 17.17
CA SER A 217 28.44 21.70 17.09
C SER A 217 28.00 22.58 15.92
N LYS A 218 27.74 21.95 14.77
CA LYS A 218 27.12 22.61 13.62
C LYS A 218 25.76 23.12 14.10
N THR A 219 25.59 24.44 14.10
CA THR A 219 24.35 25.09 14.51
C THR A 219 23.42 25.12 13.31
N TYR A 220 22.22 24.58 13.45
CA TYR A 220 21.18 24.62 12.42
C TYR A 220 20.21 25.74 12.78
N LEU A 221 20.17 26.79 11.96
CA LEU A 221 19.35 27.98 12.17
C LEU A 221 17.98 27.85 11.49
N PRO A 222 16.96 28.59 11.96
CA PRO A 222 15.68 28.69 11.26
C PRO A 222 15.85 29.12 9.80
N LEU A 223 15.12 28.46 8.91
CA LEU A 223 15.15 28.69 7.47
C LEU A 223 14.05 29.65 7.03
N PRO A 224 14.38 30.76 6.34
CA PRO A 224 13.41 31.56 5.60
C PRO A 224 12.69 30.73 4.53
N VAL A 225 11.38 30.96 4.37
CA VAL A 225 10.53 30.16 3.46
C VAL A 225 10.91 30.33 1.99
N ASP A 226 11.43 31.50 1.60
CA ASP A 226 11.94 31.80 0.26
C ASP A 226 13.17 30.97 -0.12
N GLN A 227 13.92 30.48 0.87
CA GLN A 227 15.10 29.62 0.67
C GLN A 227 14.76 28.13 0.75
N LEU A 228 13.51 27.77 1.08
CA LEU A 228 13.11 26.39 1.36
C LEU A 228 13.33 25.45 0.18
N GLU A 229 13.00 25.88 -1.04
CA GLU A 229 13.16 25.06 -2.25
C GLU A 229 14.64 24.75 -2.53
N GLU A 230 15.49 25.76 -2.44
CA GLU A 230 16.93 25.62 -2.70
C GLU A 230 17.62 24.79 -1.61
N GLU A 231 17.32 25.05 -0.33
CA GLU A 231 17.83 24.26 0.79
C GLU A 231 17.37 22.81 0.72
N TYR A 232 16.11 22.56 0.37
CA TYR A 232 15.62 21.20 0.16
C TYR A 232 16.38 20.50 -0.96
N ARG A 233 16.61 21.17 -2.09
CA ARG A 233 17.36 20.64 -3.23
C ARG A 233 18.80 20.29 -2.83
N LEU A 234 19.48 21.17 -2.10
CA LEU A 234 20.84 20.94 -1.60
C LEU A 234 20.87 19.77 -0.63
N ARG A 235 19.94 19.71 0.33
CA ARG A 235 19.93 18.66 1.37
C ARG A 235 19.54 17.29 0.84
N SER A 236 18.70 17.25 -0.20
CA SER A 236 18.27 16.03 -0.88
C SER A 236 19.32 15.44 -1.82
N ALA A 237 20.34 16.21 -2.19
CA ALA A 237 21.43 15.74 -3.06
C ALA A 237 22.24 14.62 -2.39
N ASP A 238 23.04 13.90 -3.20
CA ASP A 238 23.93 12.83 -2.75
C ASP A 238 23.26 11.80 -1.83
N ASP A 239 22.08 11.31 -2.23
CA ASP A 239 21.27 10.34 -1.47
C ASP A 239 20.88 10.86 -0.06
N GLY A 240 20.59 12.16 0.04
CA GLY A 240 20.13 12.80 1.27
C GLY A 240 21.22 12.91 2.34
N LYS A 241 22.50 12.96 1.95
CA LYS A 241 23.64 12.97 2.90
C LYS A 241 23.52 14.08 3.94
N LEU A 242 23.19 15.30 3.52
CA LEU A 242 23.08 16.45 4.42
C LEU A 242 21.87 16.34 5.36
N PHE A 243 20.74 15.79 4.90
CA PHE A 243 19.62 15.45 5.79
C PHE A 243 20.03 14.45 6.86
N ARG A 244 20.81 13.43 6.48
CA ARG A 244 21.29 12.42 7.43
C ARG A 244 22.27 13.00 8.44
N GLU A 245 23.17 13.90 8.03
CA GLU A 245 24.07 14.62 8.92
C GLU A 245 23.31 15.50 9.94
N GLU A 246 22.33 16.28 9.47
CA GLU A 246 21.46 17.10 10.32
C GLU A 246 20.65 16.25 11.30
N TYR A 247 19.99 15.21 10.81
CA TYR A 247 19.23 14.27 11.63
C TYR A 247 20.10 13.61 12.71
N ASN A 248 21.29 13.14 12.35
CA ASN A 248 22.23 12.52 13.29
C ASN A 248 22.80 13.50 14.33
N SER A 249 22.67 14.80 14.08
CA SER A 249 23.07 15.87 15.01
C SER A 249 21.98 16.20 16.04
N LEU A 250 20.75 15.70 15.87
CA LEU A 250 19.66 15.91 16.83
C LEU A 250 20.01 15.29 18.20
N PRO A 251 19.59 15.91 19.31
CA PRO A 251 19.78 15.33 20.63
C PRO A 251 19.02 14.00 20.76
N GLY A 252 19.61 13.07 21.53
CA GLY A 252 19.01 11.76 21.80
C GLY A 252 17.79 11.79 22.73
N GLY A 253 17.47 12.96 23.31
CA GLY A 253 16.40 13.18 24.28
C GLY A 253 16.86 14.06 25.44
N ASN A 254 16.02 14.22 26.46
CA ASN A 254 16.36 14.93 27.69
C ASN A 254 17.40 14.14 28.50
N ALA A 255 18.60 14.69 28.70
CA ALA A 255 19.66 14.08 29.50
C ALA A 255 19.31 13.96 31.00
N GLN A 256 18.33 14.73 31.48
CA GLN A 256 17.83 14.71 32.85
C GLN A 256 16.45 14.03 32.99
N GLY A 257 15.86 13.55 31.89
CA GLY A 257 14.54 12.91 31.92
C GLY A 257 14.59 11.56 32.62
N THR A 258 13.76 11.38 33.65
CA THR A 258 13.58 10.10 34.36
C THR A 258 12.46 9.26 33.73
N TYR A 259 12.51 7.96 33.95
CA TYR A 259 11.54 6.96 33.49
C TYR A 259 11.11 6.04 34.65
N GLU A 260 11.07 6.56 35.87
CA GLU A 260 10.86 5.78 37.09
C GLU A 260 9.50 5.08 37.06
N GLU A 261 8.45 5.81 36.67
CA GLU A 261 7.08 5.28 36.61
C GLU A 261 6.93 4.23 35.50
N ALA A 262 7.55 4.47 34.35
CA ALA A 262 7.52 3.55 33.22
C ALA A 262 8.30 2.25 33.47
N ASN A 263 9.30 2.28 34.36
CA ASN A 263 10.15 1.14 34.73
C ASN A 263 9.65 0.35 35.95
N LYS A 264 8.59 0.78 36.64
CA LYS A 264 7.96 -0.02 37.70
C LYS A 264 7.56 -1.38 37.14
N GLU A 265 7.78 -2.46 37.90
CA GLU A 265 7.53 -3.83 37.45
C GLU A 265 6.09 -4.02 36.92
N ASP A 266 5.09 -3.44 37.60
CA ASP A 266 3.68 -3.52 37.21
C ASP A 266 3.35 -2.75 35.90
N ASN A 267 4.20 -1.79 35.50
CA ASN A 267 4.00 -0.95 34.32
C ASN A 267 4.77 -1.43 33.09
N LYS A 268 5.78 -2.30 33.26
CA LYS A 268 6.60 -2.80 32.14
C LYS A 268 5.76 -3.47 31.07
N GLU A 269 4.81 -4.30 31.48
CA GLU A 269 3.89 -4.99 30.56
C GLU A 269 2.97 -4.01 29.81
N LYS A 270 2.70 -2.83 30.35
CA LYS A 270 1.91 -1.80 29.65
C LYS A 270 2.67 -1.14 28.50
N ASN A 271 3.99 -1.33 28.39
CA ASN A 271 4.82 -0.78 27.32
C ASN A 271 4.89 -1.74 26.14
N ARG A 272 4.55 -1.27 24.94
CA ARG A 272 4.70 -2.07 23.71
C ARG A 272 6.17 -2.32 23.39
N TYR A 273 7.03 -1.36 23.69
CA TYR A 273 8.47 -1.44 23.44
C TYR A 273 9.24 -1.02 24.71
N PRO A 274 10.15 -1.86 25.23
CA PRO A 274 10.87 -1.57 26.47
C PRO A 274 11.84 -0.38 26.34
N ASN A 275 12.22 -0.02 25.12
CA ASN A 275 13.13 1.08 24.83
C ASN A 275 12.41 2.40 24.47
N ILE A 276 11.07 2.42 24.44
CA ILE A 276 10.28 3.62 24.14
C ILE A 276 9.37 3.93 25.33
N LEU A 277 9.88 4.72 26.26
CA LEU A 277 9.22 5.05 27.52
C LEU A 277 8.90 6.55 27.58
N PRO A 278 7.75 6.95 28.16
CA PRO A 278 7.45 8.36 28.42
C PRO A 278 8.34 8.89 29.54
N TYR A 279 8.76 10.16 29.45
CA TYR A 279 9.44 10.81 30.57
C TYR A 279 8.45 11.11 31.71
N ASP A 280 8.90 11.02 32.96
CA ASP A 280 8.02 11.23 34.12
C ASP A 280 7.42 12.64 34.18
N HIS A 281 8.18 13.66 33.79
CA HIS A 281 7.75 15.07 33.87
C HIS A 281 6.69 15.46 32.83
N SER A 282 6.55 14.70 31.75
CA SER A 282 5.65 14.99 30.62
C SER A 282 4.62 13.89 30.37
N ARG A 283 4.68 12.77 31.13
CA ARG A 283 3.73 11.66 30.97
C ARG A 283 2.30 12.11 31.23
N VAL A 284 1.36 11.45 30.56
CA VAL A 284 -0.06 11.59 30.90
C VAL A 284 -0.33 10.75 32.16
N VAL A 285 -0.83 11.39 33.21
CA VAL A 285 -1.18 10.75 34.49
C VAL A 285 -2.69 10.50 34.52
N LEU A 286 -3.09 9.25 34.66
CA LEU A 286 -4.50 8.86 34.80
C LEU A 286 -4.95 8.96 36.26
N SER A 287 -6.26 9.11 36.47
CA SER A 287 -6.84 9.03 37.81
C SER A 287 -6.57 7.66 38.43
N GLN A 288 -6.13 7.64 39.69
CA GLN A 288 -5.84 6.39 40.41
C GLN A 288 -7.14 5.66 40.75
N LEU A 289 -7.19 4.37 40.45
CA LEU A 289 -8.31 3.48 40.75
C LEU A 289 -8.08 2.76 42.08
N ASP A 290 -9.14 2.63 42.87
CA ASP A 290 -9.09 1.94 44.16
C ASP A 290 -8.60 0.50 44.00
N GLY A 291 -7.64 0.10 44.84
CA GLY A 291 -7.06 -1.24 44.83
C GLY A 291 -6.06 -1.52 43.70
N ASN A 292 -5.77 -0.55 42.81
CA ASN A 292 -4.74 -0.69 41.79
C ASN A 292 -3.75 0.48 41.83
N PRO A 293 -2.64 0.36 42.58
CA PRO A 293 -1.67 1.43 42.77
C PRO A 293 -1.04 1.95 41.47
N CYS A 294 -0.91 1.09 40.46
CA CYS A 294 -0.24 1.37 39.18
C CYS A 294 -1.23 1.72 38.05
N SER A 295 -2.47 2.06 38.42
CA SER A 295 -3.53 2.45 37.48
C SER A 295 -3.40 3.88 36.95
N ASP A 296 -2.44 4.68 37.43
CA ASP A 296 -2.19 6.04 36.95
C ASP A 296 -1.34 6.09 35.66
N TYR A 297 -0.75 4.96 35.27
CA TYR A 297 0.20 4.87 34.17
C TYR A 297 -0.44 4.49 32.83
N VAL A 298 -0.11 5.27 31.79
CA VAL A 298 -0.29 4.97 30.37
C VAL A 298 0.95 5.46 29.61
N ASN A 299 1.41 4.70 28.61
CA ASN A 299 2.57 5.11 27.80
C ASN A 299 2.17 6.19 26.79
N ALA A 300 2.13 7.43 27.29
CA ALA A 300 1.82 8.63 26.53
C ALA A 300 2.48 9.86 27.16
N SER A 301 2.79 10.87 26.34
CA SER A 301 3.41 12.12 26.79
C SER A 301 2.69 13.32 26.17
N TYR A 302 2.56 14.41 26.90
CA TYR A 302 2.16 15.70 26.32
C TYR A 302 3.27 16.24 25.42
N ILE A 303 2.89 16.81 24.28
CA ILE A 303 3.79 17.40 23.31
C ILE A 303 3.26 18.78 22.93
N ASP A 304 4.15 19.78 22.90
CA ASP A 304 3.82 21.14 22.52
C ASP A 304 3.55 21.25 21.01
N GLY A 305 2.64 22.15 20.64
CA GLY A 305 2.55 22.69 19.29
C GLY A 305 3.53 23.86 19.10
N PHE A 306 3.32 24.63 18.03
CA PHE A 306 4.13 25.83 17.77
C PHE A 306 3.95 26.90 18.85
N THR A 307 2.72 27.36 19.08
CA THR A 307 2.39 28.35 20.12
C THR A 307 1.67 27.78 21.33
N GLU A 308 1.02 26.62 21.17
CA GLU A 308 0.17 26.01 22.19
C GLU A 308 0.90 24.91 22.96
N LYS A 309 1.00 25.07 24.29
CA LYS A 309 1.56 24.04 25.17
C LYS A 309 0.62 22.84 25.28
N ASN A 310 1.18 21.64 25.33
CA ASN A 310 0.42 20.39 25.48
C ASN A 310 -0.71 20.23 24.42
N LYS A 311 -0.55 20.82 23.23
CA LYS A 311 -1.51 20.71 22.11
C LYS A 311 -1.80 19.26 21.75
N PHE A 312 -0.78 18.39 21.87
CA PHE A 312 -0.85 16.99 21.50
C PHE A 312 -0.57 16.06 22.69
N ILE A 313 -1.09 14.85 22.60
CA ILE A 313 -0.62 13.69 23.36
C ILE A 313 -0.01 12.69 22.38
N GLY A 314 1.29 12.47 22.47
CA GLY A 314 1.98 11.40 21.74
C GLY A 314 1.88 10.09 22.51
N ALA A 315 1.09 9.14 22.01
CA ALA A 315 0.82 7.86 22.67
C ALA A 315 1.31 6.66 21.87
N GLN A 316 1.65 5.56 22.56
CA GLN A 316 1.83 4.28 21.88
C GLN A 316 0.49 3.77 21.30
N GLY A 317 0.56 2.95 20.26
CA GLY A 317 -0.61 2.19 19.81
C GLY A 317 -1.02 1.20 20.90
N PRO A 318 -2.26 1.27 21.43
CA PRO A 318 -2.66 0.46 22.57
C PRO A 318 -2.49 -1.03 22.26
N LYS A 319 -2.10 -1.78 23.28
CA LYS A 319 -2.15 -3.24 23.33
C LYS A 319 -3.55 -3.66 23.78
N GLU A 320 -3.85 -4.95 23.70
CA GLU A 320 -5.14 -5.50 24.15
C GLU A 320 -5.39 -5.18 25.64
N ASP A 321 -4.39 -5.39 26.48
CA ASP A 321 -4.39 -5.13 27.93
C ASP A 321 -4.40 -3.64 28.31
N THR A 322 -4.07 -2.73 27.38
CA THR A 322 -4.02 -1.28 27.63
C THR A 322 -5.09 -0.49 26.89
N ALA A 323 -5.99 -1.14 26.14
CA ALA A 323 -7.08 -0.49 25.43
C ALA A 323 -8.05 0.26 26.38
N ALA A 324 -8.29 -0.30 27.57
CA ALA A 324 -9.09 0.35 28.61
C ALA A 324 -8.42 1.62 29.16
N ASP A 325 -7.11 1.57 29.41
CA ASP A 325 -6.33 2.73 29.85
C ASP A 325 -6.29 3.82 28.78
N PHE A 326 -6.21 3.44 27.50
CA PHE A 326 -6.24 4.37 26.37
C PHE A 326 -7.58 5.11 26.26
N TRP A 327 -8.71 4.42 26.36
CA TRP A 327 -10.03 5.08 26.37
C TRP A 327 -10.28 5.91 27.63
N ARG A 328 -9.76 5.47 28.77
CA ARG A 328 -9.79 6.26 30.01
C ARG A 328 -8.99 7.56 29.86
N MET A 329 -7.81 7.50 29.23
CA MET A 329 -7.02 8.69 28.87
C MET A 329 -7.81 9.65 27.98
N ILE A 330 -8.39 9.14 26.88
CA ILE A 330 -9.26 9.94 25.98
C ILE A 330 -10.39 10.60 26.78
N TRP A 331 -10.98 9.86 27.70
CA TRP A 331 -12.08 10.36 28.51
C TRP A 331 -11.63 11.49 29.46
N GLU A 332 -10.62 11.24 30.28
CA GLU A 332 -10.13 12.16 31.31
C GLU A 332 -9.54 13.44 30.71
N GLN A 333 -8.80 13.30 29.62
CA GLN A 333 -8.15 14.43 28.93
C GLN A 333 -9.10 15.20 27.99
N LYS A 334 -10.39 14.86 27.99
CA LYS A 334 -11.43 15.52 27.16
C LYS A 334 -11.06 15.59 25.68
N VAL A 335 -10.44 14.52 25.18
CA VAL A 335 -10.02 14.38 23.79
C VAL A 335 -11.25 14.28 22.90
N ALA A 336 -11.30 15.09 21.86
CA ALA A 336 -12.33 15.01 20.82
C ALA A 336 -11.80 14.38 19.52
N THR A 337 -10.48 14.40 19.32
CA THR A 337 -9.84 13.96 18.08
C THR A 337 -8.69 13.00 18.35
N VAL A 338 -8.72 11.84 17.69
CA VAL A 338 -7.67 10.82 17.75
C VAL A 338 -7.07 10.65 16.35
N VAL A 339 -5.75 10.78 16.24
CA VAL A 339 -4.99 10.62 15.01
C VAL A 339 -4.22 9.31 15.08
N MET A 340 -4.57 8.37 14.20
CA MET A 340 -3.94 7.06 14.07
C MET A 340 -3.11 7.00 12.79
N LEU A 341 -1.79 6.81 12.91
CA LEU A 341 -0.83 6.87 11.79
C LEU A 341 -0.24 5.49 11.45
N THR A 342 -0.94 4.41 11.78
CA THR A 342 -0.48 3.05 11.53
C THR A 342 -1.64 2.14 11.20
N ASN A 343 -1.44 1.23 10.25
CA ASN A 343 -2.33 0.10 10.09
C ASN A 343 -2.21 -0.84 11.32
N LEU A 344 -3.25 -1.65 11.56
CA LEU A 344 -3.25 -2.62 12.67
C LEU A 344 -2.12 -3.64 12.53
N LYS A 345 -1.87 -4.09 11.30
CA LYS A 345 -0.82 -5.05 10.95
C LYS A 345 -0.01 -4.54 9.77
N GLU A 346 1.30 -4.75 9.84
CA GLU A 346 2.24 -4.45 8.77
C GLU A 346 3.14 -5.68 8.61
N ARG A 347 3.18 -6.28 7.42
CA ARG A 347 3.90 -7.54 7.14
C ARG A 347 3.65 -8.70 8.12
N LYS A 348 2.41 -8.81 8.61
CA LYS A 348 1.94 -9.76 9.64
C LYS A 348 2.34 -9.42 11.08
N GLU A 349 3.12 -8.37 11.32
CA GLU A 349 3.39 -7.90 12.67
C GLU A 349 2.27 -6.99 13.17
N ASP A 350 1.82 -7.23 14.40
CA ASP A 350 0.81 -6.40 15.05
C ASP A 350 1.43 -5.07 15.52
N LYS A 351 1.05 -3.97 14.88
CA LYS A 351 1.52 -2.61 15.20
C LYS A 351 0.60 -1.89 16.17
N CYS A 352 -0.69 -2.21 16.16
CA CYS A 352 -1.67 -1.62 17.07
C CYS A 352 -2.81 -2.63 17.30
N TYR A 353 -3.30 -2.73 18.53
CA TYR A 353 -4.53 -3.46 18.79
C TYR A 353 -5.73 -2.66 18.27
N GLN A 354 -6.77 -3.35 17.80
CA GLN A 354 -8.01 -2.70 17.39
C GLN A 354 -8.79 -2.27 18.63
N TYR A 355 -8.61 -1.02 19.04
CA TYR A 355 -9.25 -0.46 20.23
C TYR A 355 -10.65 0.12 19.95
N TRP A 356 -11.28 -0.23 18.83
CA TRP A 356 -12.64 0.22 18.51
C TRP A 356 -13.53 -0.95 18.06
N PRO A 357 -14.85 -0.89 18.32
CA PRO A 357 -15.80 -1.84 17.75
C PRO A 357 -16.02 -1.55 16.26
N ASP A 358 -16.17 -2.58 15.43
CA ASP A 358 -16.52 -2.40 14.01
C ASP A 358 -17.97 -1.94 13.82
N GLN A 359 -18.88 -2.40 14.70
CA GLN A 359 -20.30 -2.06 14.70
C GLN A 359 -20.84 -2.05 16.14
N GLY A 360 -21.92 -1.29 16.36
CA GLY A 360 -22.60 -1.24 17.65
C GLY A 360 -21.76 -0.53 18.72
N CYS A 361 -21.67 -1.13 19.92
CA CYS A 361 -20.91 -0.57 21.03
C CYS A 361 -20.10 -1.62 21.78
N TRP A 362 -18.98 -1.20 22.35
CA TRP A 362 -18.15 -2.00 23.25
C TRP A 362 -17.75 -1.19 24.48
N THR A 363 -17.54 -1.86 25.62
CA THR A 363 -17.10 -1.21 26.86
C THR A 363 -15.66 -1.58 27.15
N TYR A 364 -14.79 -0.57 27.21
CA TYR A 364 -13.37 -0.69 27.55
C TYR A 364 -13.16 -0.14 28.96
N GLY A 365 -13.02 -1.02 29.95
CA GLY A 365 -13.03 -0.63 31.37
C GLY A 365 -14.35 0.05 31.72
N ASN A 366 -14.31 1.33 32.10
CA ASN A 366 -15.50 2.12 32.45
C ASN A 366 -15.98 3.02 31.29
N VAL A 367 -15.41 2.92 30.10
CA VAL A 367 -15.76 3.75 28.95
C VAL A 367 -16.52 2.91 27.92
N ARG A 368 -17.81 3.20 27.74
CA ARG A 368 -18.60 2.68 26.62
C ARG A 368 -18.28 3.49 25.37
N VAL A 369 -17.99 2.81 24.27
CA VAL A 369 -17.65 3.37 22.96
C VAL A 369 -18.63 2.80 21.94
N ALA A 370 -19.44 3.66 21.32
CA ALA A 370 -20.39 3.29 20.27
C ALA A 370 -19.97 3.89 18.93
N VAL A 371 -20.04 3.11 17.84
CA VAL A 371 -19.82 3.61 16.49
C VAL A 371 -21.05 4.37 16.03
N GLU A 372 -20.85 5.61 15.60
CA GLU A 372 -21.91 6.43 14.99
C GLU A 372 -21.84 6.37 13.47
N ASP A 373 -20.63 6.56 12.91
CA ASP A 373 -20.42 6.68 11.47
C ASP A 373 -18.96 6.37 11.11
N PHE A 374 -18.71 5.95 9.87
CA PHE A 374 -17.36 5.86 9.33
C PHE A 374 -17.33 6.11 7.82
N THR A 375 -16.25 6.73 7.35
CA THR A 375 -15.99 7.02 5.94
C THR A 375 -14.60 6.54 5.56
N VAL A 376 -14.51 5.69 4.54
CA VAL A 376 -13.24 5.19 4.00
C VAL A 376 -12.88 5.97 2.73
N LEU A 377 -11.68 6.53 2.71
CA LEU A 377 -11.05 7.22 1.58
C LEU A 377 -9.73 6.51 1.22
N VAL A 378 -9.10 6.91 0.10
CA VAL A 378 -7.87 6.27 -0.38
C VAL A 378 -6.71 6.33 0.62
N ASP A 379 -6.51 7.48 1.27
CA ASP A 379 -5.37 7.72 2.15
C ASP A 379 -5.67 7.59 3.64
N TYR A 380 -6.94 7.70 4.02
CA TYR A 380 -7.35 7.65 5.41
C TYR A 380 -8.82 7.24 5.59
N THR A 381 -9.13 6.78 6.80
CA THR A 381 -10.48 6.45 7.26
C THR A 381 -10.87 7.37 8.40
N ILE A 382 -12.09 7.93 8.38
CA ILE A 382 -12.65 8.70 9.47
C ILE A 382 -13.68 7.83 10.20
N ARG A 383 -13.62 7.76 11.52
CA ARG A 383 -14.62 7.09 12.37
C ARG A 383 -15.13 8.06 13.43
N LYS A 384 -16.45 8.09 13.64
CA LYS A 384 -17.09 8.87 14.70
C LYS A 384 -17.60 7.92 15.77
N PHE A 385 -17.26 8.23 17.01
CA PHE A 385 -17.64 7.45 18.18
C PHE A 385 -18.39 8.30 19.18
N CYS A 386 -19.46 7.75 19.75
CA CYS A 386 -20.11 8.29 20.94
C CYS A 386 -19.57 7.56 22.17
N ILE A 387 -18.88 8.28 23.06
CA ILE A 387 -18.28 7.72 24.27
C ILE A 387 -19.02 8.15 25.54
N GLN A 388 -19.11 7.26 26.52
CA GLN A 388 -19.76 7.53 27.80
C GLN A 388 -19.08 6.79 28.95
N TYR A 389 -18.85 7.48 30.07
CA TYR A 389 -18.27 6.89 31.28
C TYR A 389 -19.35 6.30 32.19
N GLN A 390 -19.16 5.05 32.63
CA GLN A 390 -20.18 4.22 33.29
C GLN A 390 -19.94 3.96 34.78
N ALA A 391 -18.94 4.57 35.43
CA ALA A 391 -18.58 4.21 36.81
C ALA A 391 -19.41 4.88 37.94
N THR A 392 -20.43 5.70 37.63
CA THR A 392 -21.26 6.38 38.64
C THR A 392 -22.75 6.24 38.33
N ASP A 393 -23.59 6.13 39.37
CA ASP A 393 -25.08 6.10 39.27
C ASP A 393 -25.66 7.31 38.50
N ALA A 394 -24.89 8.41 38.39
CA ALA A 394 -25.14 9.47 37.43
C ALA A 394 -24.37 9.21 36.13
N ALA A 395 -25.08 8.82 35.08
CA ALA A 395 -24.51 8.69 33.74
C ALA A 395 -23.98 10.05 33.26
N LYS A 396 -22.67 10.16 33.04
CA LYS A 396 -22.07 11.38 32.49
C LYS A 396 -22.57 11.61 31.05
N THR A 397 -22.62 12.88 30.65
CA THR A 397 -23.04 13.28 29.29
C THR A 397 -22.16 12.60 28.24
N PRO A 398 -22.75 11.92 27.24
CA PRO A 398 -22.00 11.34 26.14
C PRO A 398 -21.19 12.41 25.39
N ARG A 399 -20.05 12.01 24.80
CA ARG A 399 -19.19 12.89 24.01
C ARG A 399 -18.86 12.26 22.67
N LEU A 400 -18.80 13.09 21.64
CA LEU A 400 -18.36 12.67 20.32
C LEU A 400 -16.83 12.68 20.25
N VAL A 401 -16.24 11.59 19.77
CA VAL A 401 -14.82 11.47 19.46
C VAL A 401 -14.67 11.07 18.01
N THR A 402 -13.84 11.80 17.26
CA THR A 402 -13.52 11.48 15.87
C THR A 402 -12.12 10.88 15.79
N GLN A 403 -12.01 9.66 15.29
CA GLN A 403 -10.73 9.05 14.93
C GLN A 403 -10.46 9.26 13.45
N LEU A 404 -9.28 9.76 13.11
CA LEU A 404 -8.77 9.85 11.76
C LEU A 404 -7.59 8.89 11.65
N HIS A 405 -7.72 7.88 10.80
CA HIS A 405 -6.75 6.81 10.61
C HIS A 405 -6.10 6.92 9.24
N PHE A 406 -4.84 7.34 9.19
CA PHE A 406 -4.04 7.42 7.97
C PHE A 406 -3.52 6.04 7.57
N THR A 407 -4.04 5.50 6.46
CA THR A 407 -3.84 4.11 5.99
C THR A 407 -2.79 4.00 4.89
N SER A 408 -2.41 5.11 4.26
CA SER A 408 -1.48 5.16 3.14
C SER A 408 0.01 5.27 3.52
N TRP A 409 0.36 5.27 4.82
CA TRP A 409 1.77 5.23 5.21
C TRP A 409 2.36 3.83 4.97
N PRO A 410 3.42 3.68 4.16
CA PRO A 410 3.99 2.37 3.88
C PRO A 410 4.73 1.76 5.08
N ASP A 411 4.80 0.43 5.11
CA ASP A 411 5.55 -0.33 6.12
C ASP A 411 7.03 0.07 6.18
N PHE A 412 7.63 0.41 5.04
CA PHE A 412 8.99 0.93 4.95
C PHE A 412 9.03 2.32 4.33
N GLY A 413 9.85 3.18 4.92
CA GLY A 413 10.05 4.54 4.46
C GLY A 413 8.88 5.46 4.81
N VAL A 414 8.50 6.29 3.83
CA VAL A 414 7.53 7.38 3.96
C VAL A 414 6.58 7.37 2.77
N PRO A 415 5.40 8.00 2.87
CA PRO A 415 4.51 8.16 1.73
C PRO A 415 5.26 8.75 0.53
N PHE A 416 4.96 8.24 -0.67
CA PHE A 416 5.61 8.72 -1.89
C PHE A 416 5.32 10.20 -2.18
N SER A 417 4.11 10.66 -1.80
CA SER A 417 3.71 12.05 -1.90
C SER A 417 3.25 12.59 -0.54
N PRO A 418 3.61 13.84 -0.17
CA PRO A 418 3.13 14.47 1.05
C PRO A 418 1.67 14.93 0.99
N ILE A 419 1.04 14.99 -0.19
CA ILE A 419 -0.32 15.55 -0.37
C ILE A 419 -1.34 14.84 0.53
N GLY A 420 -1.30 13.51 0.59
CA GLY A 420 -2.21 12.73 1.46
C GLY A 420 -2.07 13.13 2.93
N MET A 421 -0.83 13.36 3.41
CA MET A 421 -0.56 13.82 4.77
C MET A 421 -1.04 15.25 5.00
N LEU A 422 -0.84 16.17 4.05
CA LEU A 422 -1.30 17.55 4.15
C LEU A 422 -2.83 17.65 4.18
N LYS A 423 -3.52 16.89 3.32
CA LYS A 423 -4.99 16.78 3.31
C LYS A 423 -5.50 16.20 4.62
N PHE A 424 -4.86 15.14 5.10
CA PHE A 424 -5.18 14.52 6.37
C PHE A 424 -5.01 15.50 7.54
N LEU A 425 -3.90 16.24 7.58
CA LEU A 425 -3.65 17.27 8.59
C LEU A 425 -4.71 18.38 8.54
N LYS A 426 -5.04 18.91 7.36
CA LYS A 426 -6.12 19.89 7.19
C LYS A 426 -7.43 19.35 7.75
N LYS A 427 -7.79 18.11 7.44
CA LYS A 427 -8.99 17.46 7.94
C LYS A 427 -8.99 17.36 9.48
N VAL A 428 -7.86 16.96 10.08
CA VAL A 428 -7.69 16.92 11.55
C VAL A 428 -7.96 18.29 12.17
N LYS A 429 -7.39 19.37 11.61
CA LYS A 429 -7.58 20.74 12.11
C LYS A 429 -9.04 21.19 12.01
N VAL A 430 -9.73 20.85 10.92
CA VAL A 430 -11.14 21.22 10.70
C VAL A 430 -12.09 20.48 11.64
N VAL A 431 -11.86 19.19 11.89
CA VAL A 431 -12.77 18.39 12.74
C VAL A 431 -12.52 18.57 14.23
N ASN A 432 -11.35 19.07 14.63
CA ASN A 432 -11.03 19.27 16.04
C ASN A 432 -11.74 20.50 16.61
N PRO A 433 -12.64 20.36 17.60
CA PRO A 433 -13.34 21.50 18.20
C PRO A 433 -12.38 22.41 18.96
N SER A 434 -12.58 23.73 18.90
CA SER A 434 -11.72 24.71 19.60
C SER A 434 -11.73 24.61 21.13
N PHE A 435 -12.72 23.94 21.71
CA PHE A 435 -12.85 23.72 23.16
C PHE A 435 -12.41 22.31 23.60
N SER A 436 -11.88 21.49 22.70
CA SER A 436 -11.43 20.14 23.05
C SER A 436 -10.17 20.17 23.91
N GLY A 437 -9.90 19.07 24.62
CA GLY A 437 -8.56 18.82 25.14
C GLY A 437 -7.54 18.51 24.04
N PRO A 438 -6.34 18.03 24.41
CA PRO A 438 -5.26 17.73 23.47
C PRO A 438 -5.67 16.74 22.39
N ILE A 439 -5.07 16.86 21.20
CA ILE A 439 -5.24 15.86 20.14
C ILE A 439 -4.36 14.65 20.46
N VAL A 440 -4.95 13.46 20.57
CA VAL A 440 -4.17 12.23 20.75
C VAL A 440 -3.62 11.80 19.40
N VAL A 441 -2.31 11.67 19.27
CA VAL A 441 -1.62 11.20 18.05
C VAL A 441 -0.83 9.95 18.38
N HIS A 442 -1.10 8.85 17.68
CA HIS A 442 -0.42 7.58 17.90
C HIS A 442 -0.05 6.86 16.59
N CYS A 443 0.96 6.02 16.68
CA CYS A 443 1.30 5.03 15.66
C CYS A 443 1.47 3.67 16.35
N SER A 444 2.59 2.97 16.15
CA SER A 444 2.95 1.79 16.95
C SER A 444 3.63 2.19 18.27
N ALA A 445 4.83 2.78 18.20
CA ALA A 445 5.58 3.22 19.38
C ALA A 445 5.21 4.63 19.88
N GLY A 446 4.50 5.42 19.07
CA GLY A 446 4.12 6.79 19.41
C GLY A 446 5.25 7.81 19.29
N VAL A 447 6.26 7.56 18.44
CA VAL A 447 7.42 8.45 18.30
C VAL A 447 7.77 8.81 16.84
N GLY A 448 7.84 7.83 15.93
CA GLY A 448 8.25 8.09 14.54
C GLY A 448 7.24 8.88 13.71
N ARG A 449 6.21 8.19 13.19
CA ARG A 449 5.12 8.82 12.41
C ARG A 449 4.37 9.88 13.22
N THR A 450 4.15 9.63 14.52
CA THR A 450 3.59 10.59 15.47
C THR A 450 4.37 11.90 15.51
N GLY A 451 5.69 11.85 15.70
CA GLY A 451 6.53 13.05 15.69
C GLY A 451 6.51 13.75 14.34
N THR A 452 6.51 12.98 13.24
CA THR A 452 6.44 13.55 11.88
C THR A 452 5.18 14.39 11.67
N PHE A 453 4.01 13.86 12.08
CA PHE A 453 2.74 14.58 11.99
C PHE A 453 2.75 15.88 12.82
N VAL A 454 3.18 15.80 14.08
CA VAL A 454 3.22 16.95 15.00
C VAL A 454 4.14 18.05 14.47
N VAL A 455 5.30 17.69 13.92
CA VAL A 455 6.26 18.66 13.39
C VAL A 455 5.70 19.33 12.13
N ILE A 456 5.06 18.59 11.22
CA ILE A 456 4.46 19.20 10.02
C ILE A 456 3.37 20.22 10.42
N ASP A 457 2.51 19.89 11.38
CA ASP A 457 1.50 20.83 11.89
C ASP A 457 2.12 22.11 12.44
N ALA A 458 3.09 21.97 13.36
CA ALA A 458 3.73 23.11 14.00
C ALA A 458 4.54 23.96 13.03
N MET A 459 5.22 23.35 12.07
CA MET A 459 6.03 24.07 11.08
C MET A 459 5.20 24.79 10.03
N ILE A 460 4.00 24.29 9.72
CA ILE A 460 3.02 25.06 8.91
C ILE A 460 2.53 26.27 9.70
N ASP A 461 2.22 26.12 10.99
CA ASP A 461 1.82 27.26 11.84
C ASP A 461 2.96 28.31 11.93
N MET A 462 4.21 27.87 12.08
CA MET A 462 5.40 28.75 12.08
C MET A 462 5.63 29.43 10.71
N MET A 463 5.43 28.69 9.62
CA MET A 463 5.54 29.24 8.26
C MET A 463 4.57 30.41 8.07
N HIS A 464 3.33 30.28 8.52
CA HIS A 464 2.34 31.37 8.45
C HIS A 464 2.68 32.53 9.38
N ALA A 465 3.06 32.26 10.62
CA ALA A 465 3.27 33.29 11.64
C ALA A 465 4.59 34.08 11.45
N GLU A 466 5.67 33.41 11.06
CA GLU A 466 7.02 33.96 11.09
C GLU A 466 7.72 34.00 9.72
N GLN A 467 7.10 33.46 8.67
CA GLN A 467 7.72 33.31 7.34
C GLN A 467 9.06 32.56 7.39
N LYS A 468 9.18 31.62 8.34
CA LYS A 468 10.33 30.76 8.57
C LYS A 468 9.88 29.37 9.02
N ILE A 469 10.77 28.39 8.92
CA ILE A 469 10.60 27.07 9.52
C ILE A 469 11.86 26.71 10.34
N ASP A 470 11.69 26.03 11.47
CA ASP A 470 12.81 25.53 12.28
C ASP A 470 12.57 24.06 12.67
N VAL A 471 12.71 23.17 11.69
CA VAL A 471 12.48 21.74 11.89
C VAL A 471 13.48 21.17 12.89
N PHE A 472 14.76 21.55 12.81
CA PHE A 472 15.80 21.06 13.72
C PHE A 472 15.56 21.50 15.16
N GLY A 473 15.34 22.79 15.40
CA GLY A 473 15.10 23.33 16.73
C GLY A 473 13.79 22.81 17.33
N PHE A 474 12.72 22.74 16.54
CA PHE A 474 11.44 22.22 17.02
C PHE A 474 11.50 20.74 17.37
N VAL A 475 12.12 19.89 16.53
CA VAL A 475 12.32 18.46 16.83
C VAL A 475 13.19 18.29 18.08
N SER A 476 14.25 19.10 18.23
CA SER A 476 15.11 19.08 19.41
C SER A 476 14.32 19.39 20.68
N LYS A 477 13.46 20.42 20.65
CA LYS A 477 12.59 20.82 21.76
C LYS A 477 11.60 19.71 22.15
N ILE A 478 10.83 19.19 21.20
CA ILE A 478 9.80 18.17 21.53
C ILE A 478 10.43 16.84 21.98
N ARG A 479 11.68 16.54 21.57
CA ARG A 479 12.43 15.38 22.08
C ARG A 479 12.76 15.47 23.57
N GLU A 480 12.67 16.66 24.18
CA GLU A 480 12.75 16.81 25.63
C GLU A 480 11.46 16.34 26.33
N GLN A 481 10.31 16.42 25.64
CA GLN A 481 9.00 15.99 26.14
C GLN A 481 8.72 14.50 25.87
N ARG A 482 9.21 13.94 24.76
CA ARG A 482 9.14 12.49 24.49
C ARG A 482 10.33 12.05 23.64
N SER A 483 11.06 11.05 24.12
CA SER A 483 12.26 10.57 23.45
C SER A 483 12.00 10.07 22.03
N GLN A 484 13.00 10.21 21.15
CA GLN A 484 13.02 9.67 19.77
C GLN A 484 11.87 10.11 18.84
N LEU A 485 11.16 11.22 19.14
CA LEU A 485 10.22 11.81 18.18
C LEU A 485 10.92 12.09 16.85
N VAL A 486 10.27 11.71 15.74
CA VAL A 486 10.87 11.61 14.40
C VAL A 486 12.05 10.62 14.44
N GLN A 487 11.78 9.35 14.14
CA GLN A 487 12.67 8.23 14.49
C GLN A 487 13.68 7.89 13.39
N THR A 488 13.47 8.35 12.15
CA THR A 488 14.35 8.05 11.01
C THR A 488 14.70 9.30 10.22
N ASP A 489 15.84 9.27 9.52
CA ASP A 489 16.26 10.32 8.58
C ASP A 489 15.25 10.49 7.43
N MET A 490 14.65 9.39 6.95
CA MET A 490 13.58 9.42 5.95
C MET A 490 12.32 10.15 6.43
N GLN A 491 11.94 9.98 7.70
CA GLN A 491 10.82 10.75 8.29
C GLN A 491 11.19 12.24 8.39
N TYR A 492 12.42 12.53 8.78
CA TYR A 492 12.93 13.89 8.87
C TYR A 492 12.94 14.60 7.52
N SER A 493 13.44 13.96 6.45
CA SER A 493 13.41 14.53 5.10
C SER A 493 11.98 14.67 4.55
N PHE A 494 11.07 13.77 4.91
CA PHE A 494 9.65 13.86 4.53
C PHE A 494 8.94 15.08 5.14
N ILE A 495 9.32 15.53 6.34
CA ILE A 495 8.82 16.78 6.93
C ILE A 495 9.12 17.95 5.99
N TYR A 496 10.39 18.08 5.57
CA TYR A 496 10.79 19.13 4.64
C TYR A 496 10.09 19.00 3.28
N GLN A 497 9.90 17.78 2.78
CA GLN A 497 9.14 17.54 1.55
C GLN A 497 7.69 18.03 1.68
N ALA A 498 7.03 17.78 2.81
CA ALA A 498 5.67 18.24 3.08
C ALA A 498 5.58 19.76 3.23
N LEU A 499 6.57 20.38 3.88
CA LEU A 499 6.63 21.84 4.03
C LEU A 499 6.90 22.52 2.68
N LEU A 500 7.79 21.98 1.86
CA LEU A 500 8.05 22.49 0.51
C LEU A 500 6.81 22.37 -0.37
N GLU A 501 6.13 21.23 -0.34
CA GLU A 501 4.86 21.04 -1.04
C GLU A 501 3.82 22.09 -0.62
N TYR A 502 3.66 22.30 0.68
CA TYR A 502 2.73 23.29 1.21
C TYR A 502 3.12 24.72 0.79
N TYR A 503 4.41 25.06 0.82
CA TYR A 503 4.92 26.36 0.41
C TYR A 503 4.70 26.65 -1.09
N LEU A 504 5.00 25.69 -1.97
CA LEU A 504 4.93 25.88 -3.42
C LEU A 504 3.49 25.98 -3.94
N TYR A 505 2.59 25.20 -3.36
CA TYR A 505 1.24 25.00 -3.91
C TYR A 505 0.12 25.53 -3.02
N GLY A 506 0.34 25.63 -1.71
CA GLY A 506 -0.67 26.09 -0.76
C GLY A 506 -1.90 25.17 -0.67
N ASP A 507 -2.99 25.74 -0.15
CA ASP A 507 -4.30 25.10 -0.12
C ASP A 507 -5.07 25.45 -1.41
N THR A 508 -5.23 24.44 -2.27
CA THR A 508 -5.91 24.53 -3.59
C THR A 508 -7.28 23.86 -3.57
N GLU A 509 -7.74 23.41 -2.40
CA GLU A 509 -9.05 22.81 -2.22
C GLU A 509 -10.12 23.90 -2.06
N LEU A 510 -11.25 23.69 -2.72
CA LEU A 510 -12.36 24.61 -2.79
C LEU A 510 -13.63 23.92 -2.28
N ASP A 511 -14.45 24.71 -1.59
CA ASP A 511 -15.85 24.38 -1.39
C ASP A 511 -16.62 24.60 -2.70
N VAL A 512 -17.61 23.75 -2.97
CA VAL A 512 -18.47 23.88 -4.17
C VAL A 512 -19.09 25.27 -4.27
N SER A 513 -19.49 25.87 -3.15
CA SER A 513 -20.04 27.23 -3.10
C SER A 513 -19.05 28.32 -3.54
N SER A 514 -17.75 28.05 -3.47
CA SER A 514 -16.68 28.98 -3.84
C SER A 514 -16.18 28.81 -5.27
N LEU A 515 -16.69 27.80 -6.01
CA LEU A 515 -16.22 27.45 -7.34
C LEU A 515 -16.42 28.57 -8.37
N GLU A 516 -17.60 29.17 -8.41
CA GLU A 516 -17.94 30.22 -9.38
C GLU A 516 -17.02 31.45 -9.21
N GLY A 517 -16.82 31.89 -7.97
CA GLY A 517 -15.90 33.00 -7.65
C GLY A 517 -14.44 32.66 -7.97
N HIS A 518 -14.03 31.42 -7.75
CA HIS A 518 -12.69 30.95 -8.11
C HIS A 518 -12.49 30.96 -9.64
N LEU A 519 -13.45 30.44 -10.41
CA LEU A 519 -13.41 30.48 -11.88
C LEU A 519 -13.35 31.90 -12.42
N HIS A 520 -14.16 32.82 -11.86
CA HIS A 520 -14.10 34.23 -12.22
C HIS A 520 -12.71 34.82 -12.01
N LYS A 521 -12.04 34.49 -10.90
CA LYS A 521 -10.66 34.92 -10.61
C LYS A 521 -9.65 34.32 -11.60
N LEU A 522 -9.81 33.06 -11.97
CA LEU A 522 -8.94 32.37 -12.94
C LEU A 522 -9.05 32.96 -14.35
N HIS A 523 -10.24 33.41 -14.77
CA HIS A 523 -10.49 33.92 -16.13
C HIS A 523 -10.39 35.45 -16.30
N ASN A 524 -10.65 36.27 -15.27
CA ASN A 524 -10.78 37.74 -15.41
C ASN A 524 -9.56 38.58 -14.98
N THR A 525 -8.34 38.03 -15.03
CA THR A 525 -7.11 38.75 -14.65
C THR A 525 -6.62 39.66 -15.81
N PHE A 526 -7.07 40.93 -15.84
CA PHE A 526 -6.76 41.93 -16.88
C PHE A 526 -5.74 43.02 -16.46
N ALA A 527 -4.99 42.86 -15.37
CA ALA A 527 -3.96 43.83 -14.98
C ALA A 527 -2.59 43.51 -15.62
N ASP A 528 -1.98 44.50 -16.27
CA ASP A 528 -0.67 44.36 -16.90
C ASP A 528 0.41 44.20 -15.81
N GLY A 529 0.97 42.99 -15.69
CA GLY A 529 1.83 42.55 -14.58
C GLY A 529 1.29 41.35 -13.78
N ASP A 530 0.00 41.02 -13.98
CA ASP A 530 -0.75 39.98 -13.26
C ASP A 530 -1.35 38.98 -14.27
N ARG A 531 -0.47 38.26 -14.97
CA ARG A 531 -0.86 37.36 -16.07
C ARG A 531 -1.44 36.02 -15.55
N VAL A 532 -2.77 35.95 -15.47
CA VAL A 532 -3.65 34.76 -15.63
C VAL A 532 -3.51 33.61 -14.62
N GLY A 533 -4.44 33.52 -13.66
CA GLY A 533 -4.45 32.48 -12.63
C GLY A 533 -4.44 31.03 -13.15
N LEU A 534 -5.19 30.72 -14.20
CA LEU A 534 -5.29 29.35 -14.74
C LEU A 534 -3.98 28.88 -15.41
N GLU A 535 -3.35 29.75 -16.22
CA GLU A 535 -2.10 29.42 -16.89
C GLU A 535 -0.95 29.29 -15.90
N GLU A 536 -0.90 30.14 -14.86
CA GLU A 536 0.09 30.04 -13.79
C GLU A 536 -0.08 28.76 -12.97
N GLU A 537 -1.32 28.43 -12.60
CA GLU A 537 -1.65 27.19 -11.92
C GLU A 537 -1.23 25.98 -12.77
N PHE A 538 -1.60 25.96 -14.05
CA PHE A 538 -1.19 24.89 -14.95
C PHE A 538 0.34 24.85 -15.18
N LYS A 539 1.00 26.01 -15.21
CA LYS A 539 2.46 26.11 -15.34
C LYS A 539 3.17 25.43 -14.18
N LYS A 540 2.66 25.55 -12.95
CA LYS A 540 3.17 24.81 -11.79
C LYS A 540 3.12 23.30 -12.02
N LEU A 541 2.03 22.78 -12.60
CA LEU A 541 1.92 21.36 -12.96
C LEU A 541 2.91 20.95 -14.05
N THR A 542 3.18 21.82 -15.03
CA THR A 542 4.16 21.54 -16.11
C THR A 542 5.61 21.58 -15.65
N ASN A 543 5.91 22.34 -14.60
CA ASN A 543 7.26 22.42 -14.01
C ASN A 543 7.60 21.20 -13.14
N MET A 544 6.63 20.31 -12.89
CA MET A 544 6.88 19.08 -12.16
C MET A 544 7.90 18.20 -12.89
N ARG A 545 8.92 17.75 -12.15
CA ARG A 545 9.94 16.84 -12.67
C ARG A 545 9.35 15.48 -13.02
N ILE A 546 9.56 15.05 -14.26
CA ILE A 546 9.31 13.66 -14.69
C ILE A 546 10.44 12.76 -14.18
N MET A 547 10.10 11.66 -13.51
CA MET A 547 11.05 10.72 -12.93
C MET A 547 11.60 9.75 -13.98
N LYS A 548 12.45 10.25 -14.89
CA LYS A 548 13.02 9.46 -15.99
C LYS A 548 13.75 8.20 -15.52
N GLU A 549 14.36 8.27 -14.34
CA GLU A 549 15.02 7.16 -13.66
C GLU A 549 14.10 5.96 -13.36
N ASN A 550 12.78 6.20 -13.26
CA ASN A 550 11.72 5.22 -13.03
C ASN A 550 10.98 4.86 -14.33
N MET A 551 11.56 5.08 -15.52
CA MET A 551 10.91 4.74 -16.79
C MET A 551 11.76 3.73 -17.58
N ARG A 552 12.43 2.80 -16.88
CA ARG A 552 13.46 1.94 -17.49
C ARG A 552 12.84 0.84 -18.33
N THR A 553 11.81 0.14 -17.84
CA THR A 553 11.23 -1.02 -18.54
C THR A 553 10.62 -0.61 -19.88
N GLY A 554 9.93 0.53 -19.93
CA GLY A 554 9.36 1.05 -21.17
C GLY A 554 10.40 1.52 -22.20
N ASN A 555 11.60 1.89 -21.74
CA ASN A 555 12.71 2.32 -22.58
C ASN A 555 13.62 1.18 -23.05
N LEU A 556 13.35 -0.08 -22.65
CA LEU A 556 14.11 -1.22 -23.18
C LEU A 556 13.91 -1.31 -24.70
N PRO A 557 14.96 -1.61 -25.49
CA PRO A 557 14.87 -1.68 -26.95
C PRO A 557 13.75 -2.60 -27.46
N ALA A 558 13.51 -3.73 -26.77
CA ALA A 558 12.44 -4.66 -27.10
C ALA A 558 11.02 -4.08 -26.93
N ASN A 559 10.87 -3.11 -26.01
CA ASN A 559 9.59 -2.50 -25.63
C ASN A 559 9.33 -1.15 -26.32
N MET A 560 10.35 -0.46 -26.83
CA MET A 560 10.18 0.86 -27.47
C MET A 560 9.13 0.84 -28.59
N LYS A 561 9.10 -0.23 -29.40
CA LYS A 561 8.10 -0.41 -30.47
C LYS A 561 6.66 -0.58 -29.97
N LYS A 562 6.46 -0.92 -28.70
CA LYS A 562 5.13 -1.07 -28.07
C LYS A 562 4.58 0.28 -27.58
N ASN A 563 5.35 1.37 -27.70
CA ASN A 563 4.97 2.70 -27.24
C ASN A 563 4.56 3.57 -28.41
N ARG A 564 3.36 4.17 -28.33
CA ARG A 564 2.89 5.15 -29.33
C ARG A 564 3.68 6.47 -29.22
N VAL A 565 4.02 6.89 -28.00
CA VAL A 565 4.78 8.12 -27.73
C VAL A 565 5.87 7.82 -26.70
N LEU A 566 7.14 8.02 -27.06
CA LEU A 566 8.29 7.65 -26.22
C LEU A 566 8.39 8.46 -24.92
N GLN A 567 7.85 9.68 -24.89
CA GLN A 567 7.81 10.51 -23.68
C GLN A 567 6.67 10.13 -22.73
N ILE A 568 5.70 9.32 -23.19
CA ILE A 568 4.52 8.92 -22.43
C ILE A 568 4.55 7.40 -22.26
N ILE A 569 5.36 6.96 -21.30
CA ILE A 569 5.50 5.56 -20.88
C ILE A 569 5.25 5.46 -19.36
N PRO A 570 4.80 4.30 -18.86
CA PRO A 570 4.51 4.13 -17.44
C PRO A 570 5.78 4.25 -16.60
N TYR A 571 5.63 4.70 -15.35
CA TYR A 571 6.67 4.53 -14.35
C TYR A 571 6.76 3.07 -13.91
N ASP A 572 7.96 2.61 -13.55
CA ASP A 572 8.25 1.21 -13.26
C ASP A 572 7.54 0.74 -11.97
N PHE A 573 7.26 1.65 -11.03
CA PHE A 573 6.65 1.32 -9.73
C PHE A 573 5.15 1.01 -9.79
N ASN A 574 4.44 1.53 -10.79
CA ASN A 574 2.99 1.34 -10.97
C ASN A 574 2.63 0.89 -12.40
N ARG A 575 3.59 0.41 -13.19
CA ARG A 575 3.30 -0.18 -14.49
C ARG A 575 2.41 -1.40 -14.32
N VAL A 576 1.51 -1.61 -15.28
CA VAL A 576 0.77 -2.86 -15.35
C VAL A 576 1.72 -3.97 -15.83
N ILE A 577 1.87 -5.01 -15.02
CA ILE A 577 2.74 -6.16 -15.31
C ILE A 577 1.87 -7.28 -15.89
N LEU A 578 2.30 -7.82 -17.03
CA LEU A 578 1.68 -8.99 -17.65
C LEU A 578 2.44 -10.26 -17.29
N SER A 579 1.76 -11.40 -17.28
CA SER A 579 2.41 -12.69 -17.12
C SER A 579 3.45 -12.94 -18.23
N MET A 580 4.64 -13.44 -17.87
CA MET A 580 5.67 -13.77 -18.85
C MET A 580 5.24 -15.01 -19.66
N ARG A 581 5.36 -14.91 -20.99
CA ARG A 581 5.12 -16.05 -21.88
C ARG A 581 6.28 -17.02 -21.82
N ARG A 582 5.98 -18.32 -21.79
CA ARG A 582 7.00 -19.38 -21.75
C ARG A 582 7.92 -19.27 -22.96
N GLY A 583 9.22 -19.19 -22.71
CA GLY A 583 10.25 -19.13 -23.75
C GLY A 583 10.39 -17.78 -24.47
N GLN A 584 9.72 -16.71 -24.01
CA GLN A 584 9.82 -15.37 -24.59
C GLN A 584 10.14 -14.31 -23.53
N GLU A 585 11.32 -13.69 -23.65
CA GLU A 585 11.72 -12.57 -22.81
C GLU A 585 10.98 -11.27 -23.20
N PHE A 586 10.85 -10.34 -22.25
CA PHE A 586 10.24 -9.01 -22.47
C PHE A 586 8.75 -9.03 -22.89
N THR A 587 8.03 -10.08 -22.50
CA THR A 587 6.58 -10.22 -22.74
C THR A 587 5.72 -9.76 -21.59
N ASP A 588 6.30 -9.24 -20.51
CA ASP A 588 5.60 -8.72 -19.32
C ASP A 588 5.20 -7.24 -19.44
N TYR A 589 5.55 -6.58 -20.56
CA TYR A 589 5.37 -5.15 -20.76
C TYR A 589 4.18 -4.80 -21.65
N ILE A 590 3.39 -3.85 -21.17
CA ILE A 590 2.41 -3.05 -21.89
C ILE A 590 2.53 -1.58 -21.43
N ASN A 591 2.27 -0.62 -22.32
CA ASN A 591 2.27 0.80 -21.95
C ASN A 591 0.97 1.17 -21.22
N ALA A 592 0.91 0.81 -19.93
CA ALA A 592 -0.20 1.08 -19.06
C ALA A 592 0.27 1.31 -17.61
N SER A 593 -0.40 2.21 -16.90
CA SER A 593 -0.14 2.55 -15.49
C SER A 593 -1.39 2.28 -14.65
N PHE A 594 -1.22 1.70 -13.47
CA PHE A 594 -2.25 1.77 -12.44
C PHE A 594 -2.36 3.18 -11.89
N ILE A 595 -3.59 3.65 -11.75
CA ILE A 595 -3.92 4.97 -11.24
C ILE A 595 -4.94 4.84 -10.11
N ASP A 596 -4.67 5.51 -9.00
CA ASP A 596 -5.56 5.56 -7.84
C ASP A 596 -6.86 6.30 -8.14
N GLY A 597 -7.96 5.75 -7.63
CA GLY A 597 -9.26 6.40 -7.58
C GLY A 597 -9.47 7.17 -6.27
N TYR A 598 -10.64 7.77 -6.11
CA TYR A 598 -10.98 8.52 -4.90
C TYR A 598 -11.05 7.66 -3.63
N ARG A 599 -11.61 6.44 -3.73
CA ARG A 599 -11.79 5.52 -2.58
C ARG A 599 -10.92 4.26 -2.62
N GLN A 600 -10.31 3.97 -3.77
CA GLN A 600 -9.64 2.68 -4.01
C GLN A 600 -8.34 2.89 -4.77
N LYS A 601 -7.27 2.21 -4.33
CA LYS A 601 -6.00 2.15 -5.07
C LYS A 601 -6.14 1.30 -6.34
N ASP A 602 -5.32 1.60 -7.34
CA ASP A 602 -5.31 0.87 -8.62
C ASP A 602 -6.70 0.78 -9.29
N TYR A 603 -7.56 1.78 -9.07
CA TYR A 603 -8.96 1.77 -9.54
C TYR A 603 -9.09 1.98 -11.05
N PHE A 604 -8.10 2.64 -11.66
CA PHE A 604 -8.01 2.79 -13.11
C PHE A 604 -6.73 2.18 -13.65
N ILE A 605 -6.79 1.77 -14.92
CA ILE A 605 -5.62 1.51 -15.76
C ILE A 605 -5.61 2.57 -16.86
N ALA A 606 -4.67 3.52 -16.76
CA ALA A 606 -4.43 4.51 -17.81
C ALA A 606 -3.48 3.92 -18.85
N THR A 607 -3.96 3.71 -20.07
CA THR A 607 -3.21 3.06 -21.15
C THR A 607 -3.31 3.81 -22.47
N GLN A 608 -2.37 3.57 -23.38
CA GLN A 608 -2.44 4.09 -24.75
C GLN A 608 -3.48 3.34 -25.58
N GLY A 609 -3.97 3.97 -26.65
CA GLY A 609 -4.77 3.31 -27.67
C GLY A 609 -3.93 2.20 -28.34
N PRO A 610 -4.42 0.94 -28.37
CA PRO A 610 -3.66 -0.18 -28.88
C PRO A 610 -3.03 0.08 -30.26
N LEU A 611 -1.82 -0.44 -30.45
CA LEU A 611 -1.18 -0.58 -31.75
C LEU A 611 -1.59 -1.94 -32.33
N SER A 612 -1.51 -2.11 -33.65
CA SER A 612 -1.87 -3.38 -34.31
C SER A 612 -1.14 -4.59 -33.70
N HIS A 613 0.14 -4.45 -33.38
CA HIS A 613 0.96 -5.49 -32.75
C HIS A 613 0.90 -5.54 -31.20
N THR A 614 0.03 -4.75 -30.56
CA THR A 614 -0.17 -4.79 -29.10
C THR A 614 -1.62 -5.09 -28.69
N VAL A 615 -2.50 -5.42 -29.65
CA VAL A 615 -3.91 -5.75 -29.36
C VAL A 615 -4.02 -7.00 -28.47
N GLU A 616 -3.20 -8.01 -28.73
CA GLU A 616 -3.16 -9.22 -27.91
C GLU A 616 -2.68 -8.92 -26.47
N ASP A 617 -1.66 -8.07 -26.32
CA ASP A 617 -1.18 -7.61 -25.02
C ASP A 617 -2.27 -6.83 -24.26
N PHE A 618 -3.07 -6.03 -24.98
CA PHE A 618 -4.19 -5.28 -24.41
C PHE A 618 -5.30 -6.19 -23.87
N TRP A 619 -5.74 -7.19 -24.65
CA TRP A 619 -6.76 -8.13 -24.17
C TRP A 619 -6.26 -9.03 -23.04
N ARG A 620 -4.98 -9.41 -23.09
CA ARG A 620 -4.31 -10.09 -21.97
C ARG A 620 -4.31 -9.25 -20.71
N MET A 621 -4.02 -7.95 -20.80
CA MET A 621 -4.10 -7.03 -19.67
C MET A 621 -5.53 -7.00 -19.07
N VAL A 622 -6.54 -6.80 -19.92
CA VAL A 622 -7.96 -6.78 -19.52
C VAL A 622 -8.35 -8.08 -18.80
N TRP A 623 -7.88 -9.22 -19.32
CA TRP A 623 -8.12 -10.53 -18.73
C TRP A 623 -7.37 -10.74 -17.40
N GLU A 624 -6.05 -10.57 -17.36
CA GLU A 624 -5.27 -10.85 -16.14
C GLU A 624 -5.71 -9.98 -14.97
N TRP A 625 -6.08 -8.72 -15.24
CA TRP A 625 -6.51 -7.76 -14.22
C TRP A 625 -8.02 -7.71 -13.99
N LYS A 626 -8.78 -8.63 -14.59
CA LYS A 626 -10.23 -8.78 -14.39
C LYS A 626 -11.00 -7.49 -14.64
N CYS A 627 -10.57 -6.70 -15.61
CA CYS A 627 -11.25 -5.47 -15.98
C CYS A 627 -12.59 -5.82 -16.63
N HIS A 628 -13.66 -5.09 -16.28
CA HIS A 628 -15.00 -5.26 -16.85
C HIS A 628 -15.49 -4.01 -17.60
N SER A 629 -14.76 -2.91 -17.49
CA SER A 629 -15.12 -1.61 -18.07
C SER A 629 -13.93 -1.08 -18.86
N ILE A 630 -14.16 -0.70 -20.12
CA ILE A 630 -13.18 -0.05 -20.99
C ILE A 630 -13.76 1.28 -21.47
N VAL A 631 -13.00 2.37 -21.29
CA VAL A 631 -13.38 3.72 -21.73
C VAL A 631 -12.41 4.17 -22.81
N MET A 632 -12.94 4.36 -24.02
CA MET A 632 -12.23 4.86 -25.20
C MET A 632 -12.61 6.31 -25.44
N LEU A 633 -11.61 7.20 -25.45
CA LEU A 633 -11.78 8.66 -25.52
C LEU A 633 -11.20 9.26 -26.82
N THR A 634 -11.16 8.48 -27.90
CA THR A 634 -10.58 8.89 -29.19
C THR A 634 -11.28 8.14 -30.28
N GLU A 635 -11.41 8.76 -31.45
CA GLU A 635 -11.76 8.00 -32.66
C GLU A 635 -10.57 7.16 -33.12
N LEU A 636 -10.81 6.22 -34.04
CA LEU A 636 -9.73 5.42 -34.65
C LEU A 636 -8.74 6.31 -35.43
N GLN A 637 -9.27 7.29 -36.15
CA GLN A 637 -8.53 8.30 -36.90
C GLN A 637 -9.08 9.69 -36.58
N GLU A 638 -8.19 10.66 -36.41
CA GLU A 638 -8.53 12.07 -36.24
C GLU A 638 -7.56 12.90 -37.08
N ARG A 639 -8.08 13.81 -37.92
CA ARG A 639 -7.28 14.56 -38.91
C ARG A 639 -6.36 13.67 -39.74
N GLU A 640 -6.91 12.56 -40.25
CA GLU A 640 -6.20 11.56 -41.08
C GLU A 640 -5.00 10.87 -40.37
N GLN A 641 -4.88 10.99 -39.04
CA GLN A 641 -3.86 10.31 -38.26
C GLN A 641 -4.44 9.18 -37.43
N ASP A 642 -3.82 8.00 -37.52
CA ASP A 642 -4.18 6.86 -36.69
C ASP A 642 -3.96 7.15 -35.20
N LYS A 643 -5.05 7.22 -34.44
CA LYS A 643 -5.02 7.45 -32.99
C LYS A 643 -5.16 6.17 -32.19
N CYS A 644 -5.88 5.18 -32.71
CA CYS A 644 -6.10 3.88 -32.07
C CYS A 644 -6.30 2.81 -33.14
N TYR A 645 -5.70 1.63 -32.95
CA TYR A 645 -6.06 0.46 -33.77
C TYR A 645 -7.37 -0.13 -33.25
N GLN A 646 -8.24 -0.58 -34.14
CA GLN A 646 -9.49 -1.21 -33.76
C GLN A 646 -9.24 -2.59 -33.14
N TYR A 647 -9.49 -2.72 -31.84
CA TYR A 647 -9.22 -3.93 -31.07
C TYR A 647 -10.48 -4.74 -30.72
N TRP A 648 -11.64 -4.33 -31.22
CA TRP A 648 -12.93 -5.00 -31.05
C TRP A 648 -13.52 -5.38 -32.42
N PRO A 649 -14.36 -6.41 -32.51
CA PRO A 649 -14.95 -6.83 -33.79
C PRO A 649 -16.00 -5.82 -34.29
N THR A 650 -16.09 -5.63 -35.61
CA THR A 650 -17.26 -4.97 -36.25
C THR A 650 -18.43 -5.93 -36.44
N GLU A 651 -18.14 -7.21 -36.69
CA GLU A 651 -19.13 -8.28 -36.93
C GLU A 651 -18.74 -9.54 -36.16
N ASP A 652 -19.74 -10.17 -35.52
CA ASP A 652 -19.70 -11.40 -34.71
C ASP A 652 -18.53 -11.51 -33.72
N THR A 653 -17.37 -11.97 -34.18
CA THR A 653 -16.22 -12.32 -33.33
C THR A 653 -14.89 -12.01 -34.00
N ILE A 654 -13.87 -11.69 -33.19
CA ILE A 654 -12.48 -11.58 -33.64
C ILE A 654 -11.55 -12.25 -32.62
N THR A 655 -10.52 -12.94 -33.10
CA THR A 655 -9.54 -13.62 -32.25
C THR A 655 -8.17 -12.95 -32.35
N HIS A 656 -7.59 -12.65 -31.20
CA HIS A 656 -6.26 -12.08 -31.02
C HIS A 656 -5.44 -13.00 -30.10
N GLY A 657 -4.63 -13.89 -30.70
CA GLY A 657 -3.89 -14.90 -29.95
C GLY A 657 -4.82 -15.82 -29.15
N ASP A 658 -4.62 -15.89 -27.84
CA ASP A 658 -5.43 -16.72 -26.92
C ASP A 658 -6.80 -16.12 -26.55
N TYR A 659 -7.14 -14.94 -27.07
CA TYR A 659 -8.32 -14.18 -26.68
C TYR A 659 -9.29 -14.03 -27.85
N THR A 660 -10.54 -14.44 -27.66
CA THR A 660 -11.62 -14.21 -28.62
C THR A 660 -12.60 -13.20 -28.04
N VAL A 661 -12.92 -12.17 -28.81
CA VAL A 661 -13.83 -11.09 -28.43
C VAL A 661 -15.07 -11.22 -29.30
N GLU A 662 -16.23 -11.30 -28.67
CA GLU A 662 -17.54 -11.37 -29.34
C GLU A 662 -18.34 -10.10 -29.04
N LEU A 663 -18.98 -9.51 -30.05
CA LEU A 663 -19.90 -8.39 -29.88
C LEU A 663 -21.32 -8.92 -29.63
N LYS A 664 -21.91 -8.59 -28.48
CA LYS A 664 -23.28 -9.00 -28.12
C LYS A 664 -24.31 -7.88 -28.28
N GLY A 665 -23.88 -6.63 -28.15
CA GLY A 665 -24.75 -5.47 -28.33
C GLY A 665 -23.94 -4.22 -28.59
N ASP A 666 -24.48 -3.32 -29.41
CA ASP A 666 -23.96 -1.98 -29.65
C ASP A 666 -25.12 -1.00 -29.54
N THR A 667 -25.06 -0.10 -28.55
CA THR A 667 -26.10 0.89 -28.26
C THR A 667 -25.50 2.28 -28.35
N LEU A 668 -26.01 3.11 -29.26
CA LEU A 668 -25.62 4.51 -29.35
C LEU A 668 -26.39 5.33 -28.31
N CYS A 669 -25.67 5.95 -27.37
CA CYS A 669 -26.18 7.03 -26.52
C CYS A 669 -25.85 8.40 -27.16
N ASP A 670 -26.38 9.48 -26.61
CA ASP A 670 -26.24 10.84 -27.18
C ASP A 670 -24.79 11.22 -27.56
N THR A 671 -23.82 10.96 -26.67
CA THR A 671 -22.42 11.38 -26.86
C THR A 671 -21.42 10.23 -26.83
N PHE A 672 -21.86 8.98 -26.69
CA PHE A 672 -20.99 7.80 -26.65
C PHE A 672 -21.71 6.53 -27.09
N SER A 673 -20.98 5.57 -27.64
CA SER A 673 -21.49 4.22 -27.92
C SER A 673 -21.17 3.26 -26.79
N LEU A 674 -22.10 2.36 -26.48
CA LEU A 674 -21.96 1.32 -25.47
C LEU A 674 -21.97 -0.06 -26.13
N ARG A 675 -20.84 -0.76 -26.03
CA ARG A 675 -20.70 -2.12 -26.58
C ARG A 675 -20.61 -3.15 -25.46
N ASP A 676 -21.50 -4.13 -25.50
CA ASP A 676 -21.41 -5.30 -24.63
C ASP A 676 -20.59 -6.37 -25.36
N LEU A 677 -19.43 -6.69 -24.82
CA LEU A 677 -18.47 -7.63 -25.38
C LEU A 677 -18.36 -8.87 -24.48
N VAL A 678 -18.15 -10.03 -25.08
CA VAL A 678 -17.79 -11.25 -24.37
C VAL A 678 -16.35 -11.61 -24.71
N LEU A 679 -15.47 -11.52 -23.72
CA LEU A 679 -14.07 -11.90 -23.82
C LEU A 679 -13.91 -13.36 -23.39
N THR A 680 -13.42 -14.21 -24.28
CA THR A 680 -13.18 -15.63 -24.05
C THR A 680 -11.68 -15.91 -24.06
N PHE A 681 -11.16 -16.48 -22.97
CA PHE A 681 -9.81 -17.03 -22.94
C PHE A 681 -9.83 -18.47 -23.47
N VAL A 682 -9.35 -18.65 -24.70
CA VAL A 682 -9.48 -19.89 -25.48
C VAL A 682 -8.89 -21.12 -24.77
N PRO A 683 -7.70 -21.06 -24.13
CA PRO A 683 -7.11 -22.21 -23.45
C PRO A 683 -7.97 -22.79 -22.31
N GLU A 684 -8.67 -21.93 -21.54
CA GLU A 684 -9.48 -22.36 -20.39
C GLU A 684 -10.99 -22.36 -20.67
N LYS A 685 -11.42 -21.87 -21.83
CA LYS A 685 -12.83 -21.67 -22.21
C LYS A 685 -13.64 -20.87 -21.19
N GLN A 686 -12.97 -20.02 -20.41
CA GLN A 686 -13.63 -19.09 -19.50
C GLN A 686 -14.03 -17.83 -20.26
N THR A 687 -15.19 -17.27 -19.92
CA THR A 687 -15.71 -16.05 -20.53
C THR A 687 -15.92 -14.96 -19.48
N ARG A 688 -15.83 -13.70 -19.92
CA ARG A 688 -16.14 -12.52 -19.11
C ARG A 688 -16.88 -11.49 -19.93
N VAL A 689 -17.84 -10.82 -19.32
CA VAL A 689 -18.56 -9.72 -19.93
C VAL A 689 -17.78 -8.44 -19.72
N ILE A 690 -17.48 -7.75 -20.81
CA ILE A 690 -16.76 -6.48 -20.83
C ILE A 690 -17.69 -5.43 -21.43
N ARG A 691 -17.85 -4.31 -20.76
CA ARG A 691 -18.59 -3.15 -21.29
C ARG A 691 -17.60 -2.11 -21.80
N HIS A 692 -17.73 -1.77 -23.08
CA HIS A 692 -16.86 -0.82 -23.76
C HIS A 692 -17.63 0.47 -24.06
N PHE A 693 -17.18 1.57 -23.47
CA PHE A 693 -17.73 2.91 -23.59
C PHE A 693 -16.87 3.72 -24.57
N HIS A 694 -17.42 4.10 -25.72
CA HIS A 694 -16.70 4.85 -26.75
C HIS A 694 -17.23 6.28 -26.82
N PHE A 695 -16.48 7.25 -26.29
CA PHE A 695 -16.88 8.65 -26.23
C PHE A 695 -16.62 9.39 -27.54
N HIS A 696 -17.70 9.90 -28.16
CA HIS A 696 -17.69 10.63 -29.43
C HIS A 696 -17.75 12.15 -29.24
N GLY A 697 -18.02 12.62 -28.02
CA GLY A 697 -18.19 14.05 -27.74
C GLY A 697 -16.89 14.87 -27.71
N TRP A 698 -15.72 14.26 -27.93
CA TRP A 698 -14.45 14.98 -27.95
C TRP A 698 -14.11 15.46 -29.37
N PRO A 699 -13.95 16.78 -29.62
CA PRO A 699 -13.64 17.29 -30.95
C PRO A 699 -12.21 16.95 -31.39
N GLU A 700 -11.98 16.95 -32.71
CA GLU A 700 -10.63 16.79 -33.27
C GLU A 700 -9.67 17.92 -32.88
N VAL A 701 -10.20 19.11 -32.55
CA VAL A 701 -9.45 20.28 -32.09
C VAL A 701 -10.04 20.79 -30.78
N GLY A 702 -9.20 20.95 -29.76
CA GLY A 702 -9.58 21.52 -28.48
C GLY A 702 -10.31 20.55 -27.55
N ILE A 703 -11.34 21.06 -26.87
CA ILE A 703 -12.11 20.41 -25.81
C ILE A 703 -13.60 20.43 -26.13
N PRO A 704 -14.42 19.53 -25.55
CA PRO A 704 -15.87 19.58 -25.70
C PRO A 704 -16.44 20.96 -25.30
N ALA A 705 -17.45 21.41 -26.03
CA ALA A 705 -18.10 22.70 -25.74
C ALA A 705 -18.92 22.68 -24.45
N GLU A 706 -19.42 21.51 -24.03
CA GLU A 706 -20.23 21.31 -22.82
C GLU A 706 -19.75 20.08 -22.05
N GLY A 707 -19.90 20.10 -20.72
CA GLY A 707 -19.50 18.99 -19.84
C GLY A 707 -20.51 17.87 -19.72
N LYS A 708 -21.77 18.07 -20.14
CA LYS A 708 -22.86 17.10 -19.97
C LYS A 708 -22.52 15.70 -20.49
N GLY A 709 -21.99 15.60 -21.71
CA GLY A 709 -21.61 14.30 -22.28
C GLY A 709 -20.54 13.57 -21.47
N MET A 710 -19.59 14.30 -20.88
CA MET A 710 -18.56 13.74 -20.00
C MET A 710 -19.14 13.27 -18.66
N ILE A 711 -20.09 14.02 -18.10
CA ILE A 711 -20.82 13.64 -16.88
C ILE A 711 -21.62 12.35 -17.12
N ASP A 712 -22.32 12.25 -18.26
CA ASP A 712 -23.18 11.13 -18.62
C ASP A 712 -22.39 9.82 -18.79
N ILE A 713 -21.22 9.87 -19.45
CA ILE A 713 -20.36 8.68 -19.59
C ILE A 713 -19.73 8.29 -18.24
N ILE A 714 -19.26 9.25 -17.42
CA ILE A 714 -18.72 8.96 -16.08
C ILE A 714 -19.80 8.28 -15.22
N ALA A 715 -21.02 8.80 -15.22
CA ALA A 715 -22.14 8.20 -14.48
C ALA A 715 -22.46 6.79 -14.98
N SER A 716 -22.38 6.54 -16.29
CA SER A 716 -22.63 5.22 -16.89
C SER A 716 -21.54 4.21 -16.51
N VAL A 717 -20.27 4.63 -16.50
CA VAL A 717 -19.14 3.80 -16.05
C VAL A 717 -19.26 3.49 -14.55
N GLN A 718 -19.59 4.48 -13.72
CA GLN A 718 -19.81 4.28 -12.28
C GLN A 718 -20.94 3.26 -12.01
N ARG A 719 -22.05 3.32 -12.75
CA ARG A 719 -23.14 2.32 -12.65
C ARG A 719 -22.67 0.91 -13.01
N GLN A 720 -21.85 0.76 -14.06
CA GLN A 720 -21.29 -0.53 -14.45
C GLN A 720 -20.40 -1.09 -13.33
N GLN A 721 -19.53 -0.26 -12.76
CA GLN A 721 -18.59 -0.69 -11.72
C GLN A 721 -19.27 -1.21 -10.46
N GLN A 722 -20.37 -0.58 -10.06
CA GLN A 722 -21.21 -1.03 -8.94
C GLN A 722 -21.81 -2.42 -9.18
N GLN A 723 -22.03 -2.80 -10.44
CA GLN A 723 -22.58 -4.11 -10.83
C GLN A 723 -21.48 -5.16 -11.05
N SER A 724 -20.26 -4.75 -11.40
CA SER A 724 -19.15 -5.63 -11.78
C SER A 724 -18.07 -5.80 -10.71
N GLY A 725 -18.33 -5.41 -9.46
CA GLY A 725 -17.43 -5.67 -8.33
C GLY A 725 -16.21 -4.75 -8.21
N ASN A 726 -16.26 -3.53 -8.79
CA ASN A 726 -15.22 -2.50 -8.65
C ASN A 726 -13.78 -2.93 -9.04
N HIS A 727 -13.64 -3.78 -10.06
CA HIS A 727 -12.34 -4.09 -10.68
C HIS A 727 -11.77 -2.89 -11.46
N PRO A 728 -10.47 -2.85 -11.79
CA PRO A 728 -9.87 -1.69 -12.45
C PRO A 728 -10.56 -1.32 -13.79
N ILE A 729 -10.84 -0.03 -13.99
CA ILE A 729 -11.41 0.52 -15.21
C ILE A 729 -10.28 0.83 -16.20
N VAL A 730 -10.30 0.24 -17.39
CA VAL A 730 -9.33 0.57 -18.43
C VAL A 730 -9.75 1.87 -19.11
N VAL A 731 -8.90 2.89 -19.10
CA VAL A 731 -9.17 4.18 -19.75
C VAL A 731 -8.06 4.48 -20.73
N HIS A 732 -8.41 4.71 -21.99
CA HIS A 732 -7.44 5.04 -23.03
C HIS A 732 -7.93 6.13 -23.97
N CYS A 733 -6.96 6.87 -24.52
CA CYS A 733 -7.13 7.73 -25.68
C CYS A 733 -6.11 7.30 -26.73
N SER A 734 -5.39 8.23 -27.35
CA SER A 734 -4.27 7.89 -28.22
C SER A 734 -3.00 7.54 -27.42
N ALA A 735 -2.39 8.51 -26.73
CA ALA A 735 -1.18 8.29 -25.91
C ALA A 735 -1.49 7.82 -24.47
N GLY A 736 -2.75 7.89 -24.05
CA GLY A 736 -3.16 7.52 -22.69
C GLY A 736 -2.78 8.54 -21.62
N ALA A 737 -2.76 9.85 -21.94
CA ALA A 737 -2.36 10.90 -21.01
C ALA A 737 -3.32 12.10 -20.96
N GLY A 738 -3.52 12.83 -22.07
CA GLY A 738 -4.36 14.04 -22.08
C GLY A 738 -5.84 13.77 -21.74
N ARG A 739 -6.59 13.24 -22.71
CA ARG A 739 -8.03 12.90 -22.52
C ARG A 739 -8.25 11.86 -21.42
N THR A 740 -7.39 10.83 -21.37
CA THR A 740 -7.37 9.81 -20.30
C THR A 740 -7.24 10.45 -18.92
N GLY A 741 -6.27 11.36 -18.74
CA GLY A 741 -6.08 12.07 -17.48
C GLY A 741 -7.25 13.00 -17.15
N THR A 742 -7.87 13.61 -18.16
CA THR A 742 -9.05 14.47 -17.97
C THR A 742 -10.24 13.64 -17.45
N PHE A 743 -10.53 12.49 -18.08
CA PHE A 743 -11.59 11.58 -17.63
C PHE A 743 -11.33 11.06 -16.21
N ILE A 744 -10.11 10.62 -15.92
CA ILE A 744 -9.77 10.10 -14.57
C ILE A 744 -9.83 11.22 -13.53
N ALA A 745 -9.32 12.42 -13.84
CA ALA A 745 -9.41 13.58 -12.96
C ALA A 745 -10.87 13.90 -12.64
N LEU A 746 -11.72 14.01 -13.66
CA LEU A 746 -13.14 14.29 -13.49
C LEU A 746 -13.87 13.18 -12.73
N SER A 747 -13.57 11.91 -13.00
CA SER A 747 -14.17 10.80 -12.25
C SER A 747 -13.86 10.92 -10.75
N ASN A 748 -12.61 11.21 -10.39
CA ASN A 748 -12.19 11.41 -9.01
C ASN A 748 -12.81 12.67 -8.38
N ILE A 749 -12.79 13.80 -9.09
CA ILE A 749 -13.32 15.08 -8.58
C ILE A 749 -14.83 15.00 -8.39
N LEU A 750 -15.58 14.47 -9.36
CA LEU A 750 -17.04 14.38 -9.27
C LEU A 750 -17.48 13.40 -8.16
N GLU A 751 -16.74 12.30 -7.95
CA GLU A 751 -17.01 11.42 -6.81
C GLU A 751 -16.77 12.13 -5.48
N ARG A 752 -15.68 12.90 -5.39
CA ARG A 752 -15.35 13.70 -4.21
C ARG A 752 -16.39 14.79 -3.93
N VAL A 753 -16.80 15.53 -4.94
CA VAL A 753 -17.84 16.57 -4.85
C VAL A 753 -19.14 15.96 -4.32
N LYS A 754 -19.58 14.81 -4.86
CA LYS A 754 -20.77 14.09 -4.37
C LYS A 754 -20.64 13.66 -2.91
N ALA A 755 -19.43 13.26 -2.48
CA ALA A 755 -19.20 12.70 -1.15
C ALA A 755 -18.98 13.77 -0.06
N GLU A 756 -18.29 14.87 -0.39
CA GLU A 756 -17.79 15.85 0.59
C GLU A 756 -18.27 17.29 0.36
N GLY A 757 -18.81 17.62 -0.82
CA GLY A 757 -19.08 19.02 -1.19
C GLY A 757 -17.80 19.83 -1.46
N LEU A 758 -16.66 19.16 -1.64
CA LEU A 758 -15.34 19.75 -1.86
C LEU A 758 -14.75 19.30 -3.20
N LEU A 759 -13.96 20.16 -3.84
CA LEU A 759 -13.17 19.85 -5.03
C LEU A 759 -11.73 20.36 -4.90
N ASP A 760 -10.82 19.76 -5.66
CA ASP A 760 -9.41 20.16 -5.71
C ASP A 760 -8.84 19.68 -7.05
N VAL A 761 -8.99 20.51 -8.09
CA VAL A 761 -8.57 20.16 -9.45
C VAL A 761 -7.04 20.09 -9.53
N PHE A 762 -6.34 21.05 -8.92
CA PHE A 762 -4.88 21.10 -8.91
C PHE A 762 -4.24 19.84 -8.36
N GLN A 763 -4.53 19.47 -7.11
CA GLN A 763 -3.89 18.32 -6.47
C GLN A 763 -4.33 17.02 -7.11
N THR A 764 -5.55 16.95 -7.64
CA THR A 764 -6.00 15.78 -8.40
C THR A 764 -5.12 15.58 -9.64
N VAL A 765 -4.94 16.61 -10.47
CA VAL A 765 -4.08 16.52 -11.68
C VAL A 765 -2.61 16.30 -11.32
N LYS A 766 -2.12 16.96 -10.27
CA LYS A 766 -0.77 16.74 -9.74
C LYS A 766 -0.54 15.28 -9.34
N SER A 767 -1.47 14.69 -8.58
CA SER A 767 -1.42 13.28 -8.18
C SER A 767 -1.41 12.33 -9.39
N LEU A 768 -2.21 12.62 -10.42
CA LEU A 768 -2.20 11.84 -11.67
C LEU A 768 -0.84 11.93 -12.38
N ARG A 769 -0.23 13.12 -12.44
CA ARG A 769 1.09 13.32 -13.06
C ARG A 769 2.23 12.61 -12.32
N MET A 770 2.10 12.43 -11.01
CA MET A 770 3.03 11.63 -10.21
C MET A 770 2.93 10.13 -10.52
N GLN A 771 1.77 9.66 -11.00
CA GLN A 771 1.54 8.24 -11.33
C GLN A 771 1.73 7.94 -12.82
N ARG A 772 1.48 8.89 -13.72
CA ARG A 772 1.76 8.75 -15.15
C ARG A 772 2.14 10.11 -15.76
N PRO A 773 3.21 10.19 -16.58
CA PRO A 773 3.62 11.45 -17.19
C PRO A 773 2.51 12.10 -18.05
N HIS A 774 2.45 13.43 -18.03
CA HIS A 774 1.61 14.26 -18.91
C HIS A 774 0.08 14.07 -18.77
N MET A 775 -0.41 13.50 -17.67
CA MET A 775 -1.84 13.43 -17.37
C MET A 775 -2.44 14.84 -17.35
N VAL A 776 -3.53 15.04 -18.09
CA VAL A 776 -4.11 16.36 -18.46
C VAL A 776 -3.05 17.23 -19.14
N GLN A 777 -2.95 17.15 -20.46
CA GLN A 777 -1.77 17.55 -21.21
C GLN A 777 -1.75 19.05 -21.59
N THR A 778 -2.91 19.68 -21.73
CA THR A 778 -3.04 21.08 -22.16
C THR A 778 -3.80 21.92 -21.13
N VAL A 779 -3.58 23.24 -21.15
CA VAL A 779 -4.31 24.18 -20.29
C VAL A 779 -5.81 24.14 -20.58
N GLU A 780 -6.21 23.95 -21.84
CA GLU A 780 -7.62 23.79 -22.22
C GLU A 780 -8.25 22.55 -21.56
N GLN A 781 -7.53 21.42 -21.48
CA GLN A 781 -8.02 20.24 -20.77
C GLN A 781 -8.13 20.48 -19.26
N TYR A 782 -7.24 21.30 -18.71
CA TYR A 782 -7.27 21.69 -17.31
C TYR A 782 -8.45 22.62 -17.00
N ASP A 783 -8.69 23.62 -17.85
CA ASP A 783 -9.89 24.47 -17.81
C ASP A 783 -11.17 23.64 -17.91
N PHE A 784 -11.18 22.69 -18.85
CA PHE A 784 -12.32 21.79 -19.04
C PHE A 784 -12.65 21.01 -17.77
N CYS A 785 -11.65 20.61 -16.97
CA CYS A 785 -11.91 19.98 -15.68
C CYS A 785 -12.76 20.88 -14.76
N TYR A 786 -12.41 22.16 -14.63
CA TYR A 786 -13.20 23.11 -13.83
C TYR A 786 -14.61 23.31 -14.40
N ARG A 787 -14.71 23.47 -15.74
CA ARG A 787 -15.99 23.67 -16.41
C ARG A 787 -16.96 22.51 -16.22
N VAL A 788 -16.49 21.26 -16.36
CA VAL A 788 -17.36 20.09 -16.13
C VAL A 788 -17.82 20.01 -14.68
N VAL A 789 -16.98 20.42 -13.72
CA VAL A 789 -17.40 20.45 -12.30
C VAL A 789 -18.45 21.53 -12.07
N GLN A 790 -18.31 22.71 -12.68
CA GLN A 790 -19.33 23.76 -12.65
C GLN A 790 -20.66 23.25 -13.26
N ASP A 791 -20.62 22.69 -14.48
CA ASP A 791 -21.80 22.12 -15.13
C ASP A 791 -22.47 21.05 -14.25
N PHE A 792 -21.68 20.21 -13.58
CA PHE A 792 -22.19 19.19 -12.67
C PHE A 792 -22.89 19.81 -11.45
N VAL A 793 -22.30 20.83 -10.83
CA VAL A 793 -22.91 21.53 -9.70
C VAL A 793 -24.21 22.22 -10.12
N ASP A 794 -24.24 22.84 -11.30
CA ASP A 794 -25.43 23.53 -11.81
C ASP A 794 -26.58 22.55 -12.09
N ILE A 795 -26.29 21.42 -12.75
CA ILE A 795 -27.25 20.35 -13.05
C ILE A 795 -27.81 19.73 -11.76
N PHE A 796 -26.99 19.58 -10.72
CA PHE A 796 -27.35 18.93 -9.47
C PHE A 796 -27.44 19.91 -8.29
N SER A 797 -27.79 21.17 -8.53
CA SER A 797 -27.80 22.26 -7.53
C SER A 797 -28.68 22.00 -6.30
N ASP A 798 -29.67 21.10 -6.40
CA ASP A 798 -30.51 20.68 -5.28
C ASP A 798 -29.90 19.59 -4.38
N TYR A 799 -28.72 19.09 -4.70
CA TYR A 799 -28.06 18.04 -3.93
C TYR A 799 -27.70 18.54 -2.53
N ALA A 800 -28.10 17.80 -1.49
CA ALA A 800 -28.04 18.25 -0.10
C ALA A 800 -26.61 18.61 0.38
N ASN A 801 -25.57 17.99 -0.20
CA ASN A 801 -24.17 18.29 0.13
C ASN A 801 -23.65 19.60 -0.50
N PHE A 802 -24.44 20.26 -1.35
CA PHE A 802 -24.10 21.56 -1.96
C PHE A 802 -24.80 22.74 -1.27
N LYS A 803 -25.61 22.48 -0.24
CA LYS A 803 -26.41 23.48 0.48
C LYS A 803 -25.88 23.77 1.88
#